data_AF-A0A0Q6WBB9-F1
#
_entry.id   AF-A0A0Q6WBB9-F1
#
_cell.length_a   1.000
_cell.length_b   1.000
_cell.length_c   1.000
_cell.angle_alpha   90.00
_cell.angle_beta   90.00
_cell.angle_gamma   90.00
#
_symmetry.space_group_name_H-M   'P 1'
#
loop_
_entity.id
_entity.type
_entity.pdbx_description
1 polymer ?
#
loop_
_entity_poly.entity_id
_entity_poly.type
_entity_poly.pdbx_seq_one_letter_code
_entity_poly.pdbx_strand_id
1 'polypeptide(L)'
;MSTRHPLLGALAAQLARFDDDAWVALANRGLLRRALKDLETQQAEIVDDGGADPATLAVSMGGQHILFDVRGPAQARCSCPAAGVCQHILAAAIGLQRITAGTLSTAPAPPGVPLPAQAPAGEGQAESGDGPVAAADPDGLDLLAAELLALPAEALTAHAGLAGYRWAWEYVQALDLRRGLTVSGDRSIVLALRHPRITLRYMGGGLAAMVAGSATTHLPRMQVAAALAFRRLNGVEDAPAAARSAKPSATLSASSAADAPRRPPLQSRQDESRRRLLAAVCGAAEDCLSLGLSHLSDNTQQRFNTLAVWAQGADCYRLALLLRRIADHAAALLARGAGADEHRLLEQLALAVGLARALQAAGERPPQHLLGRARSSYEGGGTLDLLGLGAHAWRTPAGYTGLTMLFWSESSREFTACTEARPVLQRGFNPLARYRAPGPWQGLHAPAAATGRLVRLVNPQLNDTGRLSPAERTTASVETAAGFAARLPARARWADIAAERAQWGRSLLAEPDPMRDWCVLAPRRWGLPVFDAARQTLCWTVYDSLDAPLVLELAYSPFNMAAIERIELHAARGIAPGTLLVARIADTAGGLLGEPLSLVLQGDDGMPVDCLHFPQPEAGAVAAAEGALPAGPRGSAAAVAGSARLSRGPQPALQPLREFRHWLNRQAERGLQEHRLPAFGREYAVRSAQLAAQGHSLFQRGGPATPELLLWACYRCMQLDQLAEHRPAGADPDS
;
A
#
# COMPACT_ATOMS: atom_id res chain seq x y z
N MET A 1 -36.75 34.87 24.87
CA MET A 1 -35.34 34.76 25.26
C MET A 1 -35.04 33.27 25.46
N SER A 2 -34.72 32.53 24.38
CA SER A 2 -34.32 31.12 24.52
C SER A 2 -32.83 31.06 24.82
N THR A 3 -32.51 30.68 26.05
CA THR A 3 -31.19 30.20 26.44
C THR A 3 -30.72 29.15 25.45
N ARG A 4 -29.74 29.48 24.60
CA ARG A 4 -29.12 28.52 23.69
C ARG A 4 -28.54 27.39 24.54
N HIS A 5 -29.05 26.17 24.36
CA HIS A 5 -28.54 25.00 25.06
C HIS A 5 -27.02 24.87 24.84
N PRO A 6 -26.19 24.68 25.89
CA PRO A 6 -24.74 24.74 25.78
C PRO A 6 -24.14 23.74 24.77
N LEU A 7 -24.78 22.58 24.57
CA LEU A 7 -24.36 21.57 23.59
C LEU A 7 -24.72 21.91 22.14
N LEU A 8 -25.68 22.80 21.92
CA LEU A 8 -26.22 23.04 20.57
C LEU A 8 -25.12 23.53 19.63
N GLY A 9 -24.19 24.37 20.11
CA GLY A 9 -23.07 24.86 19.32
C GLY A 9 -22.07 23.75 18.94
N ALA A 10 -21.69 22.90 19.91
CA ALA A 10 -20.77 21.78 19.67
C ALA A 10 -21.37 20.74 18.72
N LEU A 11 -22.65 20.40 18.92
CA LEU A 11 -23.36 19.45 18.08
C LEU A 11 -23.63 20.02 16.68
N ALA A 12 -23.95 21.32 16.55
CA ALA A 12 -24.07 21.99 15.26
C ALA A 12 -22.76 21.95 14.47
N ALA A 13 -21.63 22.25 15.12
CA ALA A 13 -20.32 22.19 14.49
C ALA A 13 -19.97 20.77 14.03
N GLN A 14 -20.30 19.75 14.83
CA GLN A 14 -20.13 18.36 14.46
C GLN A 14 -21.01 17.96 13.28
N LEU A 15 -22.30 18.32 13.32
CA LEU A 15 -23.29 17.98 12.28
C LEU A 15 -23.02 18.71 10.96
N ALA A 16 -22.52 19.95 10.98
CA ALA A 16 -22.15 20.68 9.77
C ALA A 16 -21.11 19.92 8.91
N ARG A 17 -20.34 19.01 9.52
CA ARG A 17 -19.31 18.21 8.85
C ARG A 17 -19.84 16.91 8.23
N PHE A 18 -21.08 16.52 8.51
CA PHE A 18 -21.69 15.32 7.92
C PHE A 18 -22.12 15.56 6.47
N ASP A 19 -21.49 14.82 5.56
CA ASP A 19 -21.90 14.65 4.16
C ASP A 19 -22.70 13.33 3.97
N ASP A 20 -23.18 13.09 2.74
CA ASP A 20 -23.95 11.89 2.41
C ASP A 20 -23.19 10.59 2.72
N ASP A 21 -21.87 10.57 2.50
CA ASP A 21 -21.03 9.41 2.78
C ASP A 21 -20.87 9.17 4.29
N ALA A 22 -20.78 10.23 5.11
CA ALA A 22 -20.78 10.14 6.56
C ALA A 22 -22.10 9.60 7.10
N TRP A 23 -23.23 10.04 6.54
CA TRP A 23 -24.54 9.50 6.90
C TRP A 23 -24.71 8.03 6.51
N VAL A 24 -24.19 7.64 5.35
CA VAL A 24 -24.18 6.24 4.90
C VAL A 24 -23.28 5.39 5.79
N ALA A 25 -22.11 5.87 6.16
CA ALA A 25 -21.18 5.18 7.05
C ALA A 25 -21.75 4.99 8.46
N LEU A 26 -22.50 5.97 8.96
CA LEU A 26 -23.14 5.90 10.28
C LEU A 26 -24.23 4.82 10.37
N ALA A 27 -24.92 4.56 9.26
CA ALA A 27 -26.03 3.62 9.21
C ALA A 27 -25.97 2.75 7.94
N ASN A 28 -26.73 3.11 6.91
CA ASN A 28 -26.63 2.57 5.55
C ASN A 28 -27.49 3.42 4.60
N ARG A 29 -27.28 3.23 3.29
CA ARG A 29 -28.01 3.97 2.23
C ARG A 29 -29.53 3.80 2.29
N GLY A 30 -30.04 2.68 2.82
CA GLY A 30 -31.47 2.41 2.93
C GLY A 30 -32.13 3.14 4.11
N LEU A 31 -31.44 3.26 5.24
CA LEU A 31 -31.89 4.06 6.39
C LEU A 31 -31.83 5.55 6.09
N LEU A 32 -30.77 6.02 5.41
CA LEU A 32 -30.65 7.42 5.00
C LEU A 32 -31.82 7.86 4.10
N ARG A 33 -32.16 7.05 3.08
CA ARG A 33 -33.29 7.35 2.19
C ARG A 33 -34.62 7.43 2.94
N ARG A 34 -34.84 6.56 3.94
CA ARG A 34 -36.05 6.60 4.78
C ARG A 34 -36.09 7.84 5.68
N ALA A 35 -34.96 8.19 6.31
CA ALA A 35 -34.86 9.38 7.14
C ALA A 35 -35.10 10.68 6.36
N LEU A 36 -34.58 10.78 5.13
CA LEU A 36 -34.83 11.93 4.24
C LEU A 36 -36.31 12.03 3.85
N LYS A 37 -36.98 10.89 3.62
CA LYS A 37 -38.41 10.83 3.34
C LYS A 37 -39.25 11.25 4.54
N ASP A 38 -38.89 10.83 5.75
CA ASP A 38 -39.58 11.26 6.97
C ASP A 38 -39.53 12.79 7.11
N LEU A 39 -38.38 13.41 6.80
CA LEU A 39 -38.17 14.86 6.82
C LEU A 39 -38.96 15.67 5.78
N GLU A 40 -39.56 15.03 4.77
CA GLU A 40 -40.49 15.70 3.84
C GLU A 40 -41.86 15.95 4.51
N THR A 41 -42.21 15.17 5.52
CA THR A 41 -43.52 15.19 6.18
C THR A 41 -43.47 15.63 7.64
N GLN A 42 -42.32 15.52 8.29
CA GLN A 42 -42.12 15.78 9.71
C GLN A 42 -40.90 16.66 9.91
N GLN A 43 -40.96 17.60 10.87
CA GLN A 43 -39.84 18.46 11.22
C GLN A 43 -39.21 17.98 12.53
N ALA A 44 -37.89 18.17 12.64
CA ALA A 44 -37.19 17.95 13.90
C ALA A 44 -37.42 19.17 14.80
N GLU A 45 -37.82 18.94 16.06
CA GLU A 45 -38.06 20.02 17.02
C GLU A 45 -37.18 19.82 18.25
N ILE A 46 -36.46 20.87 18.65
CA ILE A 46 -35.69 20.85 19.89
C ILE A 46 -36.67 20.95 21.06
N VAL A 47 -36.68 19.95 21.92
CA VAL A 47 -37.54 19.91 23.10
C VAL A 47 -36.76 20.48 24.28
N ASP A 48 -37.37 21.45 24.99
CA ASP A 48 -36.81 22.00 26.21
C ASP A 48 -37.19 21.09 27.39
N ASP A 49 -36.26 20.26 27.84
CA ASP A 49 -36.49 19.28 28.91
C ASP A 49 -36.46 19.91 30.33
N GLY A 50 -36.60 21.24 30.46
CA GLY A 50 -36.88 21.89 31.75
C GLY A 50 -35.81 21.71 32.82
N GLY A 51 -34.52 21.72 32.43
CA GLY A 51 -33.39 21.56 33.36
C GLY A 51 -32.87 20.13 33.53
N ALA A 52 -33.32 19.18 32.69
CA ALA A 52 -32.65 17.90 32.52
C ALA A 52 -31.21 18.09 32.01
N ASP A 53 -30.32 17.20 32.44
CA ASP A 53 -28.86 17.18 32.22
C ASP A 53 -28.32 18.09 31.10
N PRO A 54 -27.52 19.15 31.42
CA PRO A 54 -26.94 20.05 30.41
C PRO A 54 -25.99 19.33 29.45
N ALA A 55 -25.64 18.06 29.69
CA ALA A 55 -24.88 17.19 28.81
C ALA A 55 -25.72 16.39 27.79
N THR A 56 -27.05 16.58 27.75
CA THR A 56 -27.93 16.00 26.73
C THR A 56 -28.87 17.02 26.07
N LEU A 57 -29.11 16.88 24.77
CA LEU A 57 -30.08 17.67 24.00
C LEU A 57 -31.19 16.75 23.47
N ALA A 58 -32.45 17.04 23.83
CA ALA A 58 -33.60 16.30 23.34
C ALA A 58 -34.16 16.89 22.04
N VAL A 59 -34.43 16.01 21.08
CA VAL A 59 -35.05 16.34 19.79
C VAL A 59 -36.22 15.39 19.55
N SER A 60 -37.37 15.94 19.22
CA SER A 60 -38.55 15.18 18.80
C SER A 60 -38.54 15.00 17.28
N MET A 61 -38.81 13.76 16.83
CA MET A 61 -39.00 13.44 15.42
C MET A 61 -40.07 12.35 15.29
N GLY A 62 -41.20 12.66 14.64
CA GLY A 62 -42.23 11.66 14.32
C GLY A 62 -42.83 10.96 15.54
N GLY A 63 -42.96 11.67 16.67
CA GLY A 63 -43.44 11.11 17.94
C GLY A 63 -42.41 10.27 18.70
N GLN A 64 -41.15 10.22 18.24
CA GLN A 64 -40.03 9.63 18.97
C GLN A 64 -39.17 10.73 19.61
N HIS A 65 -38.61 10.43 20.78
CA HIS A 65 -37.68 11.30 21.49
C HIS A 65 -36.26 10.79 21.29
N ILE A 66 -35.38 11.67 20.79
CA ILE A 66 -33.98 11.39 20.53
C ILE A 66 -33.13 12.26 21.46
N LEU A 67 -32.24 11.64 22.21
CA LEU A 67 -31.28 12.30 23.08
C LEU A 67 -29.90 12.28 22.44
N PHE A 68 -29.35 13.46 22.17
CA PHE A 68 -27.98 13.67 21.70
C PHE A 68 -27.09 14.12 22.84
N ASP A 69 -25.83 13.69 22.84
CA ASP A 69 -24.78 14.27 23.69
C ASP A 69 -23.61 14.78 22.83
N VAL A 70 -22.52 15.23 23.47
CA VAL A 70 -21.34 15.77 22.78
C VAL A 70 -20.65 14.79 21.81
N ARG A 71 -20.91 13.49 21.94
CA ARG A 71 -20.38 12.44 21.04
C ARG A 71 -21.19 12.34 19.74
N GLY A 72 -22.34 13.02 19.67
CA GLY A 72 -23.11 13.19 18.45
C GLY A 72 -24.00 12.00 18.06
N PRO A 73 -24.41 11.91 16.78
CA PRO A 73 -25.46 10.99 16.36
C PRO A 73 -25.10 9.51 16.46
N ALA A 74 -23.81 9.16 16.52
CA ALA A 74 -23.36 7.77 16.70
C ALA A 74 -23.66 7.19 18.08
N GLN A 75 -23.84 8.05 19.10
CA GLN A 75 -24.15 7.65 20.47
C GLN A 75 -25.53 8.13 20.93
N ALA A 76 -26.33 8.67 20.01
CA ALA A 76 -27.66 9.16 20.31
C ALA A 76 -28.60 8.01 20.72
N ARG A 77 -29.51 8.30 21.64
CA ARG A 77 -30.51 7.34 22.13
C ARG A 77 -31.87 7.72 21.58
N CYS A 78 -32.60 6.75 21.05
CA CYS A 78 -33.97 6.96 20.58
C CYS A 78 -34.94 6.12 21.41
N SER A 79 -36.14 6.63 21.64
CA SER A 79 -37.24 5.91 22.30
C SER A 79 -37.78 4.71 21.50
N CYS A 80 -37.34 4.51 20.26
CA CYS A 80 -37.78 3.40 19.42
C CYS A 80 -37.09 2.07 19.81
N PRO A 81 -37.65 0.90 19.46
CA PRO A 81 -37.12 -0.40 19.87
C PRO A 81 -35.81 -0.83 19.15
N ALA A 82 -35.23 0.02 18.31
CA ALA A 82 -34.02 -0.30 17.58
C ALA A 82 -32.79 -0.34 18.52
N ALA A 83 -31.96 -1.38 18.39
CA ALA A 83 -30.78 -1.59 19.24
C ALA A 83 -29.56 -0.71 18.89
N GLY A 84 -29.69 0.19 17.90
CA GLY A 84 -28.60 1.04 17.40
C GLY A 84 -29.13 2.23 16.60
N VAL A 85 -28.31 2.78 15.70
CA VAL A 85 -28.71 3.93 14.88
C VAL A 85 -29.93 3.58 14.02
N CYS A 86 -31.02 4.31 14.22
CA CYS A 86 -32.29 4.12 13.53
C CYS A 86 -32.57 5.30 12.56
N GLN A 87 -33.62 5.17 11.75
CA GLN A 87 -34.03 6.24 10.84
C GLN A 87 -34.42 7.53 11.58
N HIS A 88 -34.97 7.44 12.81
CA HIS A 88 -35.35 8.62 13.61
C HIS A 88 -34.13 9.39 14.10
N ILE A 89 -33.04 8.72 14.50
CA ILE A 89 -31.78 9.38 14.87
C ILE A 89 -31.21 10.14 13.68
N LEU A 90 -31.20 9.52 12.50
CA LEU A 90 -30.75 10.16 11.26
C LEU A 90 -31.63 11.38 10.91
N ALA A 91 -32.95 11.21 10.92
CA ALA A 91 -33.89 12.29 10.61
C ALA A 91 -33.75 13.45 11.60
N ALA A 92 -33.67 13.16 12.91
CA ALA A 92 -33.46 14.17 13.95
C ALA A 92 -32.12 14.91 13.77
N ALA A 93 -31.04 14.19 13.48
CA ALA A 93 -29.71 14.78 13.30
C ALA A 93 -29.61 15.64 12.03
N ILE A 94 -30.17 15.18 10.90
CA ILE A 94 -30.25 15.96 9.65
C ILE A 94 -31.16 17.17 9.84
N GLY A 95 -32.28 17.01 10.54
CA GLY A 95 -33.17 18.12 10.89
C GLY A 95 -32.45 19.17 11.74
N LEU A 96 -31.69 18.74 12.76
CA LEU A 96 -30.89 19.63 13.59
C LEU A 96 -29.78 20.33 12.79
N GLN A 97 -29.15 19.63 11.85
CA GLN A 97 -28.19 20.21 10.90
C GLN A 97 -28.83 21.33 10.07
N ARG A 98 -30.06 21.14 9.58
CA ARG A 98 -30.80 22.16 8.81
C ARG A 98 -31.20 23.38 9.65
N ILE A 99 -31.68 23.16 10.88
CA ILE A 99 -32.07 24.24 11.81
C ILE A 99 -30.88 25.13 12.17
N THR A 100 -29.74 24.51 12.45
CA THR A 100 -28.52 25.21 12.85
C THR A 100 -27.84 25.92 11.68
N ALA A 101 -27.91 25.36 10.46
CA ALA A 101 -27.48 26.06 9.25
C ALA A 101 -28.36 27.30 8.95
N GLY A 102 -29.68 27.20 9.15
CA GLY A 102 -30.62 28.32 8.94
C GLY A 102 -30.47 29.47 9.95
N THR A 103 -29.96 29.20 11.15
CA THR A 103 -29.73 30.22 12.20
C THR A 103 -28.38 30.94 12.09
N LEU A 104 -27.44 30.42 11.29
CA LEU A 104 -26.17 31.06 10.96
C LEU A 104 -26.26 31.95 9.70
N SER A 105 -27.37 31.86 8.95
CA SER A 105 -27.62 32.60 7.69
C SER A 105 -28.62 33.76 7.87
N THR A 106 -28.70 34.38 9.04
CA THR A 106 -29.54 35.57 9.29
C THR A 106 -28.72 36.81 9.65
N ALA A 107 -28.08 37.41 8.64
CA ALA A 107 -27.92 38.86 8.60
C ALA A 107 -29.21 39.46 8.01
N PRO A 108 -29.75 40.58 8.52
CA PRO A 108 -31.03 41.12 8.02
C PRO A 108 -30.85 41.66 6.60
N ALA A 109 -31.59 41.10 5.64
CA ALA A 109 -31.82 41.78 4.37
C ALA A 109 -32.72 43.02 4.62
N PRO A 110 -32.44 44.17 3.99
CA PRO A 110 -33.30 45.34 4.13
C PRO A 110 -34.67 45.09 3.49
N PRO A 111 -35.75 45.69 4.02
CA PRO A 111 -37.10 45.38 3.58
C PRO A 111 -37.43 46.06 2.25
N GLY A 112 -38.05 45.28 1.35
CA GLY A 112 -38.99 45.81 0.36
C GLY A 112 -38.52 45.77 -1.09
N VAL A 113 -38.84 44.68 -1.79
CA VAL A 113 -39.35 44.74 -3.17
C VAL A 113 -40.43 43.64 -3.31
N PRO A 114 -41.64 43.93 -3.86
CA PRO A 114 -42.72 42.95 -3.93
C PRO A 114 -42.48 41.90 -5.01
N LEU A 115 -42.89 40.65 -4.73
CA LEU A 115 -43.04 39.59 -5.73
C LEU A 115 -44.07 39.99 -6.82
N PRO A 116 -43.86 39.66 -8.10
CA PRO A 116 -44.94 39.40 -9.03
C PRO A 116 -45.37 37.92 -8.99
N ALA A 117 -46.66 37.74 -9.26
CA ALA A 117 -47.43 36.50 -9.16
C ALA A 117 -47.04 35.41 -10.17
N GLN A 118 -47.33 34.16 -9.78
CA GLN A 118 -47.25 32.94 -10.59
C GLN A 118 -48.36 32.85 -11.65
N ALA A 119 -48.04 32.28 -12.82
CA ALA A 119 -48.82 31.25 -13.56
C ALA A 119 -48.03 30.81 -14.82
N PRO A 120 -48.36 29.70 -15.51
CA PRO A 120 -48.07 28.31 -15.13
C PRO A 120 -47.25 27.53 -16.19
N ALA A 121 -46.77 26.35 -15.75
CA ALA A 121 -46.37 25.14 -16.50
C ALA A 121 -45.97 25.21 -17.99
N GLY A 122 -44.70 24.85 -18.26
CA GLY A 122 -44.19 24.42 -19.57
C GLY A 122 -42.96 23.53 -19.41
N GLU A 123 -42.97 22.39 -20.09
CA GLU A 123 -41.99 21.30 -20.00
C GLU A 123 -40.63 21.65 -20.64
N GLY A 124 -39.56 21.08 -20.08
CA GLY A 124 -38.31 20.77 -20.78
C GLY A 124 -37.20 21.82 -20.72
N GLN A 125 -36.19 21.55 -19.88
CA GLN A 125 -34.74 21.63 -20.19
C GLN A 125 -33.93 21.48 -18.91
N ALA A 126 -33.05 20.48 -18.89
CA ALA A 126 -32.06 20.27 -17.84
C ALA A 126 -30.89 21.22 -18.10
N GLU A 127 -30.83 22.31 -17.33
CA GLU A 127 -29.64 23.16 -17.22
C GLU A 127 -28.94 22.92 -15.88
N SER A 128 -27.62 22.80 -16.02
CA SER A 128 -26.56 22.75 -15.02
C SER A 128 -26.80 23.63 -13.79
N GLY A 129 -26.97 22.99 -12.64
CA GLY A 129 -26.84 23.64 -11.33
C GLY A 129 -25.38 23.68 -10.90
N ASP A 130 -24.66 24.70 -11.36
CA ASP A 130 -23.40 25.15 -10.75
C ASP A 130 -23.79 25.94 -9.48
N GLY A 131 -24.06 25.21 -8.39
CA GLY A 131 -24.25 25.79 -7.06
C GLY A 131 -22.88 26.16 -6.47
N PRO A 132 -22.73 27.27 -5.75
CA PRO A 132 -21.44 27.70 -5.22
C PRO A 132 -20.87 26.61 -4.30
N VAL A 133 -19.76 26.01 -4.72
CA VAL A 133 -18.94 25.14 -3.89
C VAL A 133 -18.47 25.99 -2.70
N ALA A 134 -19.12 25.81 -1.55
CA ALA A 134 -18.70 26.44 -0.31
C ALA A 134 -17.24 26.04 -0.06
N ALA A 135 -16.36 27.05 -0.08
CA ALA A 135 -14.94 26.88 0.19
C ALA A 135 -14.74 26.14 1.52
N ALA A 136 -13.81 25.18 1.51
CA ALA A 136 -13.39 24.45 2.71
C ALA A 136 -13.01 25.46 3.80
N ASP A 137 -13.47 25.21 5.03
CA ASP A 137 -13.11 26.00 6.21
C ASP A 137 -11.84 25.39 6.83
N PRO A 138 -10.63 25.90 6.51
CA PRO A 138 -9.37 25.30 6.95
C PRO A 138 -9.25 25.26 8.49
N ASP A 139 -9.82 26.26 9.17
CA ASP A 139 -9.82 26.37 10.63
C ASP A 139 -10.56 25.19 11.29
N GLY A 140 -11.55 24.62 10.61
CA GLY A 140 -12.38 23.54 11.12
C GLY A 140 -11.68 22.18 11.19
N LEU A 141 -10.75 21.88 10.28
CA LEU A 141 -9.97 20.63 10.26
C LEU A 141 -8.82 20.67 11.25
N ASP A 142 -8.17 21.82 11.41
CA ASP A 142 -7.08 22.02 12.37
C ASP A 142 -7.54 21.80 13.81
N LEU A 143 -8.77 22.23 14.14
CA LEU A 143 -9.39 21.95 15.44
C LEU A 143 -9.60 20.46 15.70
N LEU A 144 -10.02 19.69 14.68
CA LEU A 144 -10.18 18.24 14.80
C LEU A 144 -8.84 17.54 14.97
N ALA A 145 -7.82 18.00 14.23
CA ALA A 145 -6.46 17.49 14.36
C ALA A 145 -5.93 17.76 15.78
N ALA A 146 -6.11 18.97 16.30
CA ALA A 146 -5.74 19.33 17.67
C ALA A 146 -6.47 18.47 18.72
N GLU A 147 -7.76 18.19 18.54
CA GLU A 147 -8.52 17.30 19.44
C GLU A 147 -7.91 15.89 19.48
N LEU A 148 -7.63 15.28 18.31
CA LEU A 148 -6.99 13.96 18.23
C LEU A 148 -5.57 13.95 18.82
N LEU A 149 -4.79 15.01 18.61
CA LEU A 149 -3.43 15.13 19.12
C LEU A 149 -3.38 15.25 20.64
N ALA A 150 -4.37 15.93 21.23
CA ALA A 150 -4.48 16.20 22.65
C ALA A 150 -5.08 15.04 23.49
N LEU A 151 -5.51 13.94 22.86
CA LEU A 151 -6.11 12.80 23.58
C LEU A 151 -5.10 12.16 24.56
N PRO A 152 -5.39 12.13 25.89
CA PRO A 152 -4.48 11.51 26.84
C PRO A 152 -4.52 9.98 26.76
N ALA A 153 -3.41 9.32 27.09
CA ALA A 153 -3.29 7.86 27.10
C ALA A 153 -4.34 7.17 28.00
N GLU A 154 -4.78 7.85 29.07
CA GLU A 154 -5.84 7.38 29.97
C GLU A 154 -7.19 7.29 29.26
N ALA A 155 -7.54 8.28 28.44
CA ALA A 155 -8.78 8.28 27.66
C ALA A 155 -8.76 7.19 26.57
N LEU A 156 -7.61 7.02 25.91
CA LEU A 156 -7.40 5.93 24.93
C LEU A 156 -7.55 4.55 25.60
N THR A 157 -7.00 4.39 26.80
CA THR A 157 -7.10 3.14 27.58
C THR A 157 -8.52 2.90 28.08
N ALA A 158 -9.22 3.93 28.54
CA ALA A 158 -10.62 3.83 28.98
C ALA A 158 -11.55 3.42 27.83
N HIS A 159 -11.28 3.90 26.61
CA HIS A 159 -12.11 3.63 25.43
C HIS A 159 -11.99 2.18 24.92
N ALA A 160 -10.76 1.65 24.78
CA ALA A 160 -10.54 0.30 24.24
C ALA A 160 -10.30 -0.78 25.31
N GLY A 161 -10.17 -0.39 26.57
CA GLY A 161 -9.64 -1.23 27.64
C GLY A 161 -8.11 -1.46 27.52
N LEU A 162 -7.49 -1.95 28.59
CA LEU A 162 -6.03 -2.16 28.63
C LEU A 162 -5.52 -3.12 27.55
N ALA A 163 -6.25 -4.21 27.29
CA ALA A 163 -5.89 -5.17 26.24
C ALA A 163 -6.04 -4.57 24.84
N GLY A 164 -7.08 -3.76 24.62
CA GLY A 164 -7.31 -3.07 23.36
C GLY A 164 -6.27 -1.99 23.09
N TYR A 165 -5.91 -1.19 24.10
CA TYR A 165 -4.81 -0.22 23.98
C TYR A 165 -3.48 -0.87 23.68
N ARG A 166 -3.13 -1.96 24.38
CA ARG A 166 -1.88 -2.71 24.11
C ARG A 166 -1.81 -3.20 22.69
N TRP A 167 -2.89 -3.82 22.21
CA TRP A 167 -2.98 -4.27 20.84
C TRP A 167 -2.85 -3.10 19.86
N ALA A 168 -3.56 -1.99 20.10
CA ALA A 168 -3.54 -0.82 19.24
C ALA A 168 -2.15 -0.18 19.17
N TRP A 169 -1.47 -0.05 20.31
CA TRP A 169 -0.10 0.46 20.39
C TRP A 169 0.87 -0.47 19.63
N GLU A 170 0.86 -1.77 19.91
CA GLU A 170 1.72 -2.74 19.22
C GLU A 170 1.47 -2.75 17.70
N TYR A 171 0.21 -2.67 17.31
CA TYR A 171 -0.20 -2.54 15.92
C TYR A 171 0.39 -1.28 15.27
N VAL A 172 0.24 -0.10 15.89
CA VAL A 172 0.77 1.16 15.36
C VAL A 172 2.30 1.17 15.31
N GLN A 173 2.98 0.52 16.26
CA GLN A 173 4.44 0.40 16.23
C GLN A 173 4.91 -0.45 15.04
N ALA A 174 4.19 -1.51 14.70
CA ALA A 174 4.45 -2.36 13.54
C ALA A 174 3.99 -1.73 12.22
N LEU A 175 3.07 -0.76 12.28
CA LEU A 175 2.52 -0.06 11.12
C LEU A 175 3.58 0.87 10.51
N ASP A 176 3.90 0.65 9.24
CA ASP A 176 4.56 1.68 8.44
C ASP A 176 3.53 2.79 8.18
N LEU A 177 3.57 3.89 8.95
CA LEU A 177 2.55 4.94 8.90
C LEU A 177 2.35 5.53 7.50
N ARG A 178 3.42 5.65 6.70
CA ARG A 178 3.35 6.17 5.33
C ARG A 178 2.69 5.18 4.36
N ARG A 179 2.58 3.92 4.77
CA ARG A 179 1.92 2.86 3.98
C ARG A 179 0.57 2.45 4.54
N GLY A 180 0.45 2.40 5.84
CA GLY A 180 -0.66 1.77 6.54
C GLY A 180 -1.78 2.72 6.93
N LEU A 181 -1.56 4.03 6.86
CA LEU A 181 -2.55 5.07 7.16
C LEU A 181 -2.62 6.10 6.03
N THR A 182 -3.82 6.32 5.49
CA THR A 182 -4.13 7.48 4.65
C THR A 182 -5.02 8.43 5.42
N VAL A 183 -4.62 9.70 5.49
CA VAL A 183 -5.41 10.79 6.06
C VAL A 183 -5.95 11.62 4.91
N SER A 184 -7.26 11.87 4.89
CA SER A 184 -7.93 12.66 3.85
C SER A 184 -9.19 13.33 4.39
N GLY A 185 -9.83 14.16 3.56
CA GLY A 185 -11.16 14.72 3.83
C GLY A 185 -11.16 16.24 3.95
N ASP A 186 -12.25 16.84 3.47
CA ASP A 186 -12.35 18.30 3.30
C ASP A 186 -13.17 18.96 4.42
N ARG A 187 -14.16 18.23 4.96
CA ARG A 187 -15.01 18.66 6.10
C ARG A 187 -14.76 17.87 7.38
N SER A 188 -14.08 16.74 7.27
CA SER A 188 -13.85 15.78 8.34
C SER A 188 -12.53 15.07 8.16
N ILE A 189 -11.96 14.55 9.25
CA ILE A 189 -10.74 13.75 9.16
C ILE A 189 -11.12 12.30 8.86
N VAL A 190 -10.70 11.80 7.70
CA VAL A 190 -10.88 10.42 7.27
C VAL A 190 -9.56 9.68 7.42
N LEU A 191 -9.53 8.73 8.35
CA LEU A 191 -8.40 7.85 8.65
C LEU A 191 -8.67 6.47 8.05
N ALA A 192 -8.02 6.15 6.94
CA ALA A 192 -8.11 4.83 6.32
C ALA A 192 -6.89 3.98 6.67
N LEU A 193 -7.12 2.91 7.43
CA LEU A 193 -6.10 1.89 7.74
C LEU A 193 -6.11 0.81 6.65
N ARG A 194 -4.94 0.42 6.16
CA ARG A 194 -4.81 -0.62 5.13
C ARG A 194 -5.00 -2.04 5.65
N HIS A 195 -4.63 -2.31 6.91
CA HIS A 195 -4.69 -3.66 7.46
C HIS A 195 -4.82 -3.65 8.98
N PRO A 196 -5.99 -3.96 9.57
CA PRO A 196 -7.21 -4.36 8.88
C PRO A 196 -7.80 -3.20 8.08
N ARG A 197 -8.43 -3.51 6.94
CA ARG A 197 -9.06 -2.49 6.08
C ARG A 197 -10.25 -1.88 6.80
N ILE A 198 -10.07 -0.66 7.31
CA ILE A 198 -11.14 0.09 7.95
C ILE A 198 -10.94 1.58 7.66
N THR A 199 -12.03 2.22 7.22
CA THR A 199 -12.07 3.68 7.09
C THR A 199 -12.83 4.23 8.28
N LEU A 200 -12.19 5.12 9.02
CA LEU A 200 -12.74 5.79 10.19
C LEU A 200 -12.88 7.28 9.89
N ARG A 201 -14.08 7.82 10.03
CA ARG A 201 -14.40 9.23 9.83
C ARG A 201 -14.56 9.92 11.17
N TYR A 202 -13.90 11.04 11.35
CA TYR A 202 -13.90 11.81 12.60
C TYR A 202 -14.43 13.21 12.37
N MET A 203 -15.51 13.52 13.09
CA MET A 203 -16.30 14.76 12.98
C MET A 203 -16.17 15.66 14.22
N GLY A 204 -15.39 15.22 15.22
CA GLY A 204 -15.31 15.78 16.58
C GLY A 204 -16.19 15.01 17.57
N GLY A 205 -16.04 15.29 18.87
CA GLY A 205 -16.85 14.67 19.94
C GLY A 205 -16.21 13.44 20.60
N GLY A 206 -14.87 13.34 20.55
CA GLY A 206 -14.10 12.23 21.12
C GLY A 206 -14.13 10.91 20.34
N LEU A 207 -13.38 9.91 20.82
CA LEU A 207 -13.13 8.64 20.11
C LEU A 207 -14.41 7.85 19.79
N ALA A 208 -15.42 7.91 20.66
CA ALA A 208 -16.69 7.21 20.46
C ALA A 208 -17.53 7.78 19.32
N ALA A 209 -17.27 9.04 18.92
CA ALA A 209 -17.92 9.69 17.78
C ALA A 209 -17.28 9.32 16.43
N MET A 210 -16.13 8.65 16.43
CA MET A 210 -15.44 8.23 15.22
C MET A 210 -16.20 7.10 14.52
N VAL A 211 -16.74 7.36 13.33
CA VAL A 211 -17.64 6.45 12.60
C VAL A 211 -16.84 5.53 11.68
N ALA A 212 -17.07 4.22 11.76
CA ALA A 212 -16.47 3.26 10.85
C ALA A 212 -17.32 3.08 9.58
N GLY A 213 -16.69 3.11 8.41
CA GLY A 213 -17.35 2.83 7.13
C GLY A 213 -17.72 1.35 6.92
N SER A 214 -17.27 0.45 7.79
CA SER A 214 -17.55 -0.98 7.73
C SER A 214 -17.71 -1.57 9.14
N ALA A 215 -18.62 -2.55 9.27
CA ALA A 215 -18.82 -3.25 10.54
C ALA A 215 -17.55 -4.01 10.95
N THR A 216 -17.14 -3.85 12.22
CA THR A 216 -15.97 -4.54 12.80
C THR A 216 -16.29 -5.03 14.21
N THR A 217 -15.83 -6.24 14.54
CA THR A 217 -16.08 -6.90 15.84
C THR A 217 -15.35 -6.21 16.99
N HIS A 218 -14.33 -5.39 16.70
CA HIS A 218 -13.52 -4.71 17.71
C HIS A 218 -13.33 -3.24 17.38
N LEU A 219 -14.42 -2.49 17.19
CA LEU A 219 -14.38 -1.07 16.86
C LEU A 219 -13.55 -0.21 17.85
N PRO A 220 -13.68 -0.37 19.19
CA PRO A 220 -12.96 0.50 20.13
C PRO A 220 -11.44 0.45 20.02
N ARG A 221 -10.86 -0.76 19.86
CA ARG A 221 -9.39 -0.88 19.67
C ARG A 221 -8.94 -0.31 18.32
N MET A 222 -9.82 -0.29 17.31
CA MET A 222 -9.50 0.28 16.00
C MET A 222 -9.55 1.80 15.98
N GLN A 223 -10.50 2.40 16.69
CA GLN A 223 -10.55 3.85 16.92
C GLN A 223 -9.30 4.33 17.66
N VAL A 224 -8.86 3.60 18.70
CA VAL A 224 -7.60 3.88 19.41
C VAL A 224 -6.39 3.71 18.50
N ALA A 225 -6.33 2.64 17.69
CA ALA A 225 -5.23 2.43 16.75
C ALA A 225 -5.12 3.56 15.70
N ALA A 226 -6.25 4.03 15.18
CA ALA A 226 -6.26 5.14 14.22
C ALA A 226 -5.82 6.47 14.86
N ALA A 227 -6.28 6.75 16.09
CA ALA A 227 -5.84 7.92 16.84
C ALA A 227 -4.33 7.87 17.15
N LEU A 228 -3.81 6.74 17.64
CA LEU A 228 -2.38 6.54 17.88
C LEU A 228 -1.57 6.67 16.59
N ALA A 229 -2.06 6.13 15.47
CA ALA A 229 -1.39 6.24 14.17
C ALA A 229 -1.36 7.70 13.68
N PHE A 230 -2.46 8.44 13.83
CA PHE A 230 -2.52 9.87 13.50
C PHE A 230 -1.56 10.70 14.36
N ARG A 231 -1.51 10.44 15.68
CA ARG A 231 -0.61 11.12 16.62
C ARG A 231 0.85 10.88 16.25
N ARG A 232 1.22 9.62 15.99
CA ARG A 232 2.57 9.24 15.57
C ARG A 232 2.96 9.82 14.21
N LEU A 233 2.01 9.91 13.26
CA LEU A 233 2.24 10.57 11.96
C LEU A 233 2.59 12.05 12.14
N ASN A 234 2.03 12.71 13.14
CA ASN A 234 2.28 14.10 13.50
C ASN A 234 3.39 14.27 14.55
N GLY A 235 4.21 13.24 14.80
CA GLY A 235 5.41 13.32 15.64
C GLY A 235 5.17 13.14 17.15
N VAL A 236 3.97 12.75 17.58
CA VAL A 236 3.67 12.45 18.99
C VAL A 236 3.91 10.97 19.25
N GLU A 237 4.86 10.64 20.12
CA GLU A 237 5.14 9.25 20.53
C GLU A 237 4.39 8.89 21.83
N ASP A 238 3.57 7.85 21.75
CA ASP A 238 2.81 7.35 22.89
C ASP A 238 3.55 6.21 23.61
N ALA A 239 3.44 6.21 24.94
CA ALA A 239 4.04 5.18 25.77
C ALA A 239 3.27 3.85 25.70
N PRO A 240 3.96 2.70 25.84
CA PRO A 240 3.31 1.41 26.00
C PRO A 240 2.49 1.38 27.29
N ALA A 241 1.35 0.68 27.29
CA ALA A 241 0.58 0.50 28.52
C ALA A 241 1.42 -0.24 29.57
N ALA A 242 1.53 0.35 30.76
CA ALA A 242 2.33 -0.19 31.87
C ALA A 242 2.16 -1.70 32.00
N ALA A 243 3.28 -2.43 31.98
CA ALA A 243 3.29 -3.85 32.24
C ALA A 243 2.65 -4.09 33.62
N ARG A 244 1.88 -5.19 33.76
CA ARG A 244 1.46 -5.62 35.09
C ARG A 244 2.74 -5.81 35.91
N SER A 245 3.01 -4.93 36.87
CA SER A 245 3.84 -5.29 38.00
C SER A 245 3.12 -6.47 38.66
N ALA A 246 3.56 -7.68 38.37
CA ALA A 246 3.04 -8.86 39.01
C ALA A 246 3.30 -8.68 40.51
N LYS A 247 2.28 -8.26 41.26
CA LYS A 247 2.31 -8.38 42.71
C LYS A 247 2.57 -9.86 42.99
N PRO A 248 3.61 -10.22 43.75
CA PRO A 248 3.82 -11.61 44.11
C PRO A 248 2.58 -12.03 44.89
N SER A 249 1.82 -12.97 44.35
CA SER A 249 0.72 -13.60 45.08
C SER A 249 1.34 -14.41 46.20
N ALA A 250 1.53 -13.77 47.35
CA ALA A 250 1.78 -14.43 48.60
C ALA A 250 0.46 -15.08 49.03
N THR A 251 0.33 -16.39 48.79
CA THR A 251 -0.33 -17.30 49.74
C THR A 251 -0.08 -18.76 49.40
N LEU A 252 0.45 -19.43 50.43
CA LEU A 252 0.35 -20.84 50.80
C LEU A 252 1.40 -21.83 50.26
N SER A 253 2.23 -22.22 51.23
CA SER A 253 3.27 -23.23 51.28
C SER A 253 2.72 -24.66 51.33
N ALA A 254 3.45 -25.58 50.66
CA ALA A 254 3.82 -26.95 51.05
C ALA A 254 4.04 -27.75 49.75
N SER A 255 5.07 -28.57 49.51
CA SER A 255 6.20 -29.09 50.29
C SER A 255 7.24 -29.64 49.29
N SER A 256 8.50 -29.69 49.73
CA SER A 256 9.71 -30.27 49.11
C SER A 256 9.54 -31.30 47.96
N ALA A 257 10.13 -30.98 46.80
CA ALA A 257 10.81 -31.96 45.94
C ALA A 257 11.74 -31.25 44.93
N ALA A 258 13.04 -31.47 45.11
CA ALA A 258 14.14 -31.46 44.14
C ALA A 258 14.34 -30.23 43.22
N ASP A 259 15.54 -29.64 43.37
CA ASP A 259 16.27 -28.82 42.40
C ASP A 259 16.13 -29.36 40.97
N ALA A 260 15.24 -28.75 40.20
CA ALA A 260 15.28 -28.77 38.74
C ALA A 260 15.40 -27.31 38.30
N PRO A 261 16.36 -26.94 37.43
CA PRO A 261 16.52 -25.56 37.00
C PRO A 261 15.19 -25.07 36.44
N ARG A 262 14.64 -24.03 37.08
CA ARG A 262 13.35 -23.42 36.76
C ARG A 262 13.39 -23.04 35.29
N ARG A 263 12.74 -23.87 34.47
CA ARG A 263 12.77 -23.78 33.01
C ARG A 263 12.30 -22.38 32.62
N PRO A 264 13.14 -21.55 31.95
CA PRO A 264 12.76 -20.18 31.63
C PRO A 264 11.49 -20.18 30.76
N PRO A 265 10.64 -19.14 30.85
CA PRO A 265 9.39 -19.05 30.10
C PRO A 265 9.63 -19.21 28.60
N LEU A 266 8.61 -19.68 27.87
CA LEU A 266 8.72 -20.03 26.44
C LEU A 266 9.28 -18.88 25.59
N GLN A 267 8.87 -17.64 25.90
CA GLN A 267 9.30 -16.42 25.21
C GLN A 267 10.81 -16.16 25.36
N SER A 268 11.36 -16.25 26.57
CA SER A 268 12.80 -16.02 26.76
C SER A 268 13.68 -17.09 26.11
N ARG A 269 13.16 -18.31 25.91
CA ARG A 269 13.85 -19.33 25.10
C ARG A 269 13.81 -19.03 23.61
N GLN A 270 12.69 -18.49 23.10
CA GLN A 270 12.58 -18.06 21.71
C GLN A 270 13.53 -16.90 21.44
N ASP A 271 13.63 -15.94 22.36
CA ASP A 271 14.54 -14.79 22.23
C ASP A 271 16.02 -15.21 22.28
N GLU A 272 16.38 -16.13 23.17
CA GLU A 272 17.72 -16.71 23.21
C GLU A 272 18.04 -17.54 21.95
N SER A 273 17.07 -18.32 21.47
CA SER A 273 17.19 -19.05 20.20
C SER A 273 17.41 -18.10 19.02
N ARG A 274 16.63 -17.02 18.96
CA ARG A 274 16.77 -15.97 17.95
C ARG A 274 18.13 -15.30 18.03
N ARG A 275 18.59 -14.87 19.22
CA ARG A 275 19.91 -14.26 19.39
C ARG A 275 21.05 -15.16 18.88
N ARG A 276 21.01 -16.46 19.20
CA ARG A 276 21.98 -17.44 18.71
C ARG A 276 21.91 -17.66 17.20
N LEU A 277 20.70 -17.73 16.64
CA LEU A 277 20.50 -17.81 15.19
C LEU A 277 21.13 -16.60 14.47
N LEU A 278 20.83 -15.38 14.94
CA LEU A 278 21.32 -14.15 14.32
C LEU A 278 22.86 -14.08 14.36
N ALA A 279 23.47 -14.46 15.47
CA ALA A 279 24.93 -14.57 15.59
C ALA A 279 25.51 -15.64 14.63
N ALA A 280 24.86 -16.81 14.52
CA ALA A 280 25.30 -17.87 13.63
C ALA A 280 25.21 -17.49 12.14
N VAL A 281 24.21 -16.68 11.75
CA VAL A 281 24.08 -16.13 10.40
C VAL A 281 25.22 -15.16 10.09
N CYS A 282 25.53 -14.22 11.00
CA CYS A 282 26.66 -13.32 10.81
C CYS A 282 27.98 -14.08 10.69
N GLY A 283 28.25 -15.02 11.60
CA GLY A 283 29.44 -15.85 11.55
C GLY A 283 29.56 -16.67 10.27
N ALA A 284 28.45 -17.27 9.78
CA ALA A 284 28.47 -18.02 8.52
C ALA A 284 28.80 -17.14 7.31
N ALA A 285 28.33 -15.89 7.28
CA ALA A 285 28.67 -14.95 6.22
C ALA A 285 30.14 -14.50 6.30
N GLU A 286 30.66 -14.24 7.50
CA GLU A 286 32.06 -13.90 7.74
C GLU A 286 33.00 -15.06 7.37
N ASP A 287 32.62 -16.30 7.65
CA ASP A 287 33.38 -17.50 7.26
C ASP A 287 33.48 -17.63 5.73
N CYS A 288 32.39 -17.34 5.00
CA CYS A 288 32.41 -17.32 3.53
C CYS A 288 33.40 -16.30 2.99
N LEU A 289 33.45 -15.11 3.59
CA LEU A 289 34.38 -14.06 3.19
C LEU A 289 35.81 -14.33 3.65
N SER A 290 36.01 -15.04 4.76
CA SER A 290 37.34 -15.43 5.22
C SER A 290 37.96 -16.46 4.27
N LEU A 291 37.17 -17.41 3.79
CA LEU A 291 37.56 -18.42 2.79
C LEU A 291 37.70 -17.82 1.38
N GLY A 292 36.77 -16.94 0.99
CA GLY A 292 36.64 -16.38 -0.35
C GLY A 292 35.48 -17.01 -1.13
N LEU A 293 34.70 -16.18 -1.82
CA LEU A 293 33.49 -16.62 -2.55
C LEU A 293 33.79 -17.55 -3.73
N SER A 294 35.01 -17.54 -4.25
CA SER A 294 35.45 -18.46 -5.31
C SER A 294 35.86 -19.85 -4.78
N HIS A 295 35.91 -20.03 -3.45
CA HIS A 295 36.40 -21.24 -2.77
C HIS A 295 35.35 -21.86 -1.83
N LEU A 296 34.07 -21.63 -2.11
CA LEU A 296 32.98 -22.21 -1.33
C LEU A 296 32.95 -23.74 -1.46
N SER A 297 32.35 -24.40 -0.46
CA SER A 297 32.25 -25.86 -0.39
C SER A 297 30.80 -26.31 -0.22
N ASP A 298 30.53 -27.60 -0.44
CA ASP A 298 29.21 -28.21 -0.15
C ASP A 298 28.79 -28.01 1.32
N ASN A 299 29.76 -27.96 2.25
CA ASN A 299 29.50 -27.67 3.66
C ASN A 299 28.86 -26.28 3.85
N THR A 300 29.34 -25.27 3.12
CA THR A 300 28.77 -23.92 3.15
C THR A 300 27.30 -23.94 2.74
N GLN A 301 26.97 -24.65 1.65
CA GLN A 301 25.60 -24.79 1.17
C GLN A 301 24.70 -25.51 2.20
N GLN A 302 25.17 -26.60 2.79
CA GLN A 302 24.46 -27.34 3.84
C GLN A 302 24.25 -26.49 5.11
N ARG A 303 25.23 -25.67 5.48
CA ARG A 303 25.15 -24.77 6.63
C ARG A 303 24.07 -23.72 6.45
N PHE A 304 24.00 -23.06 5.29
CA PHE A 304 22.92 -22.09 5.01
C PHE A 304 21.53 -22.76 4.95
N ASN A 305 21.43 -23.98 4.42
CA ASN A 305 20.19 -24.76 4.47
C ASN A 305 19.75 -25.04 5.92
N THR A 306 20.68 -25.43 6.80
CA THR A 306 20.40 -25.66 8.22
C THR A 306 19.97 -24.38 8.92
N LEU A 307 20.65 -23.25 8.66
CA LEU A 307 20.28 -21.95 9.20
C LEU A 307 18.90 -21.48 8.69
N ALA A 308 18.55 -21.77 7.43
CA ALA A 308 17.23 -21.43 6.89
C ALA A 308 16.11 -22.18 7.64
N VAL A 309 16.30 -23.47 7.92
CA VAL A 309 15.33 -24.26 8.71
C VAL A 309 15.23 -23.75 10.14
N TRP A 310 16.35 -23.42 10.79
CA TRP A 310 16.33 -22.82 12.12
C TRP A 310 15.64 -21.45 12.12
N ALA A 311 15.92 -20.58 11.14
CA ALA A 311 15.26 -19.29 11.00
C ALA A 311 13.75 -19.41 10.88
N GLN A 312 13.25 -20.41 10.15
CA GLN A 312 11.83 -20.69 10.06
C GLN A 312 11.23 -21.14 11.40
N GLY A 313 11.94 -21.98 12.18
CA GLY A 313 11.51 -22.39 13.52
C GLY A 313 11.60 -21.29 14.59
N ALA A 314 12.35 -20.21 14.33
CA ALA A 314 12.47 -19.03 15.19
C ALA A 314 11.57 -17.85 14.74
N ASP A 315 10.59 -18.11 13.87
CA ASP A 315 9.67 -17.13 13.27
C ASP A 315 10.35 -15.99 12.49
N CYS A 316 11.60 -16.19 12.05
CA CYS A 316 12.35 -15.24 11.22
C CYS A 316 12.19 -15.61 9.73
N TYR A 317 10.96 -15.61 9.24
CA TYR A 317 10.56 -16.09 7.92
C TYR A 317 11.26 -15.39 6.74
N ARG A 318 11.45 -14.07 6.82
CA ARG A 318 12.16 -13.29 5.80
C ARG A 318 13.63 -13.69 5.72
N LEU A 319 14.26 -13.90 6.88
CA LEU A 319 15.63 -14.38 6.97
C LEU A 319 15.74 -15.80 6.44
N ALA A 320 14.78 -16.68 6.76
CA ALA A 320 14.73 -18.05 6.25
C ALA A 320 14.71 -18.12 4.71
N LEU A 321 13.87 -17.28 4.07
CA LEU A 321 13.79 -17.18 2.60
C LEU A 321 15.11 -16.69 1.98
N LEU A 322 15.76 -15.71 2.61
CA LEU A 322 17.03 -15.17 2.14
C LEU A 322 18.16 -16.20 2.28
N LEU A 323 18.23 -16.92 3.41
CA LEU A 323 19.21 -17.98 3.65
C LEU A 323 19.04 -19.15 2.68
N ARG A 324 17.79 -19.54 2.35
CA ARG A 324 17.53 -20.56 1.32
C ARG A 324 18.02 -20.09 -0.06
N ARG A 325 17.75 -18.83 -0.42
CA ARG A 325 18.26 -18.25 -1.67
C ARG A 325 19.80 -18.26 -1.73
N ILE A 326 20.47 -17.93 -0.63
CA ILE A 326 21.93 -18.01 -0.51
C ILE A 326 22.42 -19.45 -0.71
N ALA A 327 21.75 -20.43 -0.09
CA ALA A 327 22.10 -21.85 -0.24
C ALA A 327 21.92 -22.33 -1.70
N ASP A 328 20.82 -21.97 -2.35
CA ASP A 328 20.54 -22.30 -3.75
C ASP A 328 21.57 -21.65 -4.69
N HIS A 329 21.98 -20.41 -4.39
CA HIS A 329 22.98 -19.68 -5.17
C HIS A 329 24.40 -20.26 -4.98
N ALA A 330 24.75 -20.66 -3.76
CA ALA A 330 25.99 -21.39 -3.49
C ALA A 330 26.04 -22.73 -4.24
N ALA A 331 24.91 -23.47 -4.29
CA ALA A 331 24.80 -24.69 -5.08
C ALA A 331 24.99 -24.43 -6.58
N ALA A 332 24.42 -23.35 -7.11
CA ALA A 332 24.58 -22.96 -8.51
C ALA A 332 26.05 -22.63 -8.85
N LEU A 333 26.77 -21.95 -7.96
CA LEU A 333 28.21 -21.68 -8.11
C LEU A 333 29.04 -22.97 -8.12
N LEU A 334 28.78 -23.89 -7.19
CA LEU A 334 29.46 -25.20 -7.13
C LEU A 334 29.21 -26.03 -8.39
N ALA A 335 27.97 -26.01 -8.90
CA ALA A 335 27.58 -26.72 -10.11
C ALA A 335 28.00 -26.01 -11.42
N ARG A 336 28.59 -24.81 -11.35
CA ARG A 336 28.89 -23.94 -12.50
C ARG A 336 27.66 -23.72 -13.40
N GLY A 337 26.49 -23.58 -12.78
CA GLY A 337 25.22 -23.44 -13.47
C GLY A 337 25.06 -22.09 -14.18
N ALA A 338 24.20 -22.04 -15.21
CA ALA A 338 23.82 -20.78 -15.85
C ALA A 338 23.16 -19.84 -14.82
N GLY A 339 23.80 -18.70 -14.53
CA GLY A 339 23.35 -17.73 -13.52
C GLY A 339 24.11 -17.76 -12.19
N ALA A 340 25.15 -18.60 -12.07
CA ALA A 340 26.13 -18.52 -11.01
C ALA A 340 26.91 -17.19 -11.08
N ASP A 341 26.88 -16.42 -9.99
CA ASP A 341 27.46 -15.06 -9.91
C ASP A 341 27.87 -14.74 -8.46
N GLU A 342 29.18 -14.62 -8.20
CA GLU A 342 29.71 -14.31 -6.87
C GLU A 342 29.29 -12.91 -6.38
N HIS A 343 29.12 -11.93 -7.27
CA HIS A 343 28.66 -10.59 -6.88
C HIS A 343 27.25 -10.65 -6.29
N ARG A 344 26.35 -11.38 -6.96
CA ARG A 344 24.98 -11.57 -6.49
C ARG A 344 24.92 -12.36 -5.17
N LEU A 345 25.85 -13.28 -4.95
CA LEU A 345 25.98 -13.96 -3.66
C LEU A 345 26.42 -12.98 -2.57
N LEU A 346 27.42 -12.13 -2.82
CA LEU A 346 27.87 -11.12 -1.86
C LEU A 346 26.74 -10.17 -1.46
N GLU A 347 25.94 -9.69 -2.43
CA GLU A 347 24.78 -8.84 -2.15
C GLU A 347 23.78 -9.53 -1.21
N GLN A 348 23.51 -10.82 -1.45
CA GLN A 348 22.57 -11.58 -0.62
C GLN A 348 23.12 -11.79 0.80
N LEU A 349 24.43 -12.06 0.95
CA LEU A 349 25.09 -12.16 2.25
C LEU A 349 25.04 -10.82 3.00
N ALA A 350 25.36 -9.71 2.33
CA ALA A 350 25.30 -8.37 2.90
C ALA A 350 23.88 -8.02 3.36
N LEU A 351 22.87 -8.35 2.56
CA LEU A 351 21.45 -8.16 2.92
C LEU A 351 21.04 -9.04 4.11
N ALA A 352 21.53 -10.28 4.19
CA ALA A 352 21.22 -11.20 5.28
C ALA A 352 21.82 -10.73 6.61
N VAL A 353 23.08 -10.27 6.58
CA VAL A 353 23.72 -9.66 7.76
C VAL A 353 23.04 -8.35 8.14
N GLY A 354 22.67 -7.51 7.17
CA GLY A 354 21.91 -6.28 7.41
C GLY A 354 20.58 -6.56 8.12
N LEU A 355 19.82 -7.55 7.64
CA LEU A 355 18.57 -7.99 8.27
C LEU A 355 18.82 -8.58 9.67
N ALA A 356 19.87 -9.38 9.83
CA ALA A 356 20.21 -9.96 11.13
C ALA A 356 20.59 -8.89 12.17
N ARG A 357 21.39 -7.90 11.77
CA ARG A 357 21.74 -6.74 12.61
C ARG A 357 20.51 -5.89 12.94
N ALA A 358 19.60 -5.68 12.00
CA ALA A 358 18.35 -4.97 12.26
C ALA A 358 17.46 -5.72 13.27
N LEU A 359 17.35 -7.05 13.15
CA LEU A 359 16.64 -7.89 14.10
C LEU A 359 17.30 -7.89 15.49
N GLN A 360 18.64 -7.85 15.57
CA GLN A 360 19.37 -7.70 16.83
C GLN A 360 19.09 -6.34 17.48
N ALA A 361 19.13 -5.26 16.70
CA ALA A 361 18.88 -3.90 17.18
C ALA A 361 17.44 -3.70 17.67
N ALA A 362 16.47 -4.38 17.04
CA ALA A 362 15.06 -4.32 17.45
C ALA A 362 14.76 -5.08 18.77
N GLY A 363 15.71 -5.88 19.27
CA GLY A 363 15.61 -6.54 20.57
C GLY A 363 14.51 -7.62 20.65
N GLU A 364 13.78 -7.64 21.76
CA GLU A 364 12.77 -8.67 22.07
C GLU A 364 11.52 -8.60 21.18
N ARG A 365 11.24 -7.44 20.59
CA ARG A 365 10.01 -7.19 19.81
C ARG A 365 10.33 -6.64 18.41
N PRO A 366 10.95 -7.44 17.54
CA PRO A 366 11.25 -7.02 16.18
C PRO A 366 9.95 -6.76 15.40
N PRO A 367 9.92 -5.69 14.57
CA PRO A 367 8.75 -5.38 13.77
C PRO A 367 8.46 -6.47 12.74
N GLN A 368 7.17 -6.68 12.44
CA GLN A 368 6.72 -7.78 11.58
C GLN A 368 7.34 -7.76 10.19
N HIS A 369 7.57 -6.57 9.61
CA HIS A 369 8.18 -6.44 8.27
C HIS A 369 9.64 -6.94 8.20
N LEU A 370 10.35 -6.99 9.34
CA LEU A 370 11.69 -7.59 9.42
C LEU A 370 11.62 -9.10 9.61
N LEU A 371 10.68 -9.57 10.44
CA LEU A 371 10.46 -11.01 10.63
C LEU A 371 9.93 -11.68 9.35
N GLY A 372 9.09 -10.98 8.57
CA GLY A 372 8.31 -11.54 7.49
C GLY A 372 7.14 -12.41 7.99
N ARG A 373 6.43 -13.03 7.05
CA ARG A 373 5.29 -13.92 7.35
C ARG A 373 5.48 -15.30 6.73
N ALA A 374 5.05 -16.33 7.44
CA ALA A 374 5.09 -17.72 6.96
C ALA A 374 4.24 -17.92 5.69
N ARG A 375 3.06 -17.29 5.66
CA ARG A 375 2.12 -17.28 4.54
C ARG A 375 1.41 -15.93 4.50
N SER A 376 1.04 -15.49 3.31
CA SER A 376 0.14 -14.34 3.15
C SER A 376 -1.20 -14.66 3.82
N SER A 377 -1.60 -13.86 4.79
CA SER A 377 -2.95 -13.85 5.31
C SER A 377 -3.84 -13.10 4.32
N TYR A 378 -4.96 -13.71 3.95
CA TYR A 378 -6.01 -13.03 3.20
C TYR A 378 -7.15 -12.75 4.15
N GLU A 379 -7.43 -11.47 4.36
CA GLU A 379 -8.63 -11.04 5.04
C GLU A 379 -9.78 -11.06 4.04
N GLY A 380 -10.96 -11.47 4.49
CA GLY A 380 -12.14 -11.52 3.64
C GLY A 380 -13.36 -10.95 4.33
N GLY A 381 -14.31 -10.48 3.53
CA GLY A 381 -15.59 -9.96 3.98
C GLY A 381 -16.04 -8.75 3.17
N GLY A 382 -17.35 -8.58 3.05
CA GLY A 382 -17.98 -7.43 2.38
C GLY A 382 -17.98 -7.52 0.85
N THR A 383 -18.15 -6.35 0.23
CA THR A 383 -18.14 -6.16 -1.21
C THR A 383 -17.00 -5.21 -1.59
N LEU A 384 -16.39 -5.46 -2.75
CA LEU A 384 -15.31 -4.62 -3.27
C LEU A 384 -15.57 -4.31 -4.74
N ASP A 385 -15.65 -3.02 -5.06
CA ASP A 385 -15.86 -2.52 -6.41
C ASP A 385 -14.50 -2.14 -7.02
N LEU A 386 -14.21 -2.72 -8.20
CA LEU A 386 -12.91 -2.68 -8.85
C LEU A 386 -13.05 -2.26 -10.32
N LEU A 387 -12.30 -1.26 -10.77
CA LEU A 387 -12.17 -0.94 -12.19
C LEU A 387 -11.05 -1.80 -12.81
N GLY A 388 -11.37 -2.62 -13.81
CA GLY A 388 -10.39 -3.49 -14.46
C GLY A 388 -9.49 -2.74 -15.44
N LEU A 389 -8.19 -2.70 -15.16
CA LEU A 389 -7.20 -1.92 -15.92
C LEU A 389 -6.48 -2.72 -16.99
N GLY A 390 -6.65 -4.04 -17.03
CA GLY A 390 -6.00 -4.93 -17.99
C GLY A 390 -5.24 -6.06 -17.32
N ALA A 391 -4.46 -6.78 -18.10
CA ALA A 391 -3.66 -7.92 -17.63
C ALA A 391 -2.34 -8.03 -18.41
N HIS A 392 -1.38 -8.73 -17.83
CA HIS A 392 -0.14 -9.11 -18.52
C HIS A 392 0.28 -10.52 -18.15
N ALA A 393 0.82 -11.25 -19.14
CA ALA A 393 1.45 -12.55 -18.95
C ALA A 393 2.93 -12.36 -18.61
N TRP A 394 3.48 -13.22 -17.74
CA TRP A 394 4.87 -13.12 -17.32
C TRP A 394 5.50 -14.49 -17.07
N ARG A 395 6.85 -14.48 -17.01
CA ARG A 395 7.66 -15.61 -16.57
C ARG A 395 8.76 -15.12 -15.63
N THR A 396 9.01 -15.85 -14.55
CA THR A 396 10.12 -15.58 -13.64
C THR A 396 11.34 -16.41 -14.00
N PRO A 397 12.56 -15.94 -13.67
CA PRO A 397 13.78 -16.73 -13.76
C PRO A 397 13.75 -18.00 -12.90
N ALA A 398 12.97 -17.98 -11.80
CA ALA A 398 12.76 -19.12 -10.92
C ALA A 398 11.87 -20.23 -11.53
N GLY A 399 11.51 -20.12 -12.81
CA GLY A 399 10.76 -21.15 -13.52
C GLY A 399 9.27 -21.14 -13.22
N TYR A 400 8.66 -19.98 -12.94
CA TYR A 400 7.20 -19.82 -12.87
C TYR A 400 6.70 -19.00 -14.05
N THR A 401 5.46 -19.25 -14.47
CA THR A 401 4.76 -18.43 -15.45
C THR A 401 3.35 -18.15 -14.95
N GLY A 402 2.81 -16.97 -15.28
CA GLY A 402 1.57 -16.51 -14.72
C GLY A 402 0.88 -15.44 -15.55
N LEU A 403 -0.38 -15.20 -15.21
CA LEU A 403 -1.20 -14.09 -15.67
C LEU A 403 -1.52 -13.21 -14.45
N THR A 404 -1.29 -11.91 -14.57
CA THR A 404 -1.70 -10.94 -13.55
C THR A 404 -2.73 -9.99 -14.14
N MET A 405 -3.90 -9.90 -13.51
CA MET A 405 -4.92 -8.88 -13.75
C MET A 405 -4.70 -7.72 -12.79
N LEU A 406 -4.80 -6.49 -13.30
CA LEU A 406 -4.67 -5.27 -12.51
C LEU A 406 -6.02 -4.54 -12.41
N PHE A 407 -6.28 -4.02 -11.22
CA PHE A 407 -7.51 -3.30 -10.91
C PHE A 407 -7.22 -2.02 -10.11
N TRP A 408 -8.12 -1.05 -10.22
CA TRP A 408 -8.19 0.08 -9.31
C TRP A 408 -9.39 -0.08 -8.36
N SER A 409 -9.13 -0.02 -7.06
CA SER A 409 -10.16 0.00 -6.02
C SER A 409 -10.48 1.45 -5.67
N GLU A 410 -11.71 1.88 -5.94
CA GLU A 410 -12.13 3.26 -5.65
C GLU A 410 -12.29 3.52 -4.17
N SER A 411 -12.84 2.55 -3.43
CA SER A 411 -13.09 2.70 -1.99
C SER A 411 -11.80 2.84 -1.18
N SER A 412 -10.74 2.14 -1.58
CA SER A 412 -9.44 2.20 -0.93
C SER A 412 -8.44 3.11 -1.65
N ARG A 413 -8.80 3.69 -2.80
CA ARG A 413 -7.90 4.49 -3.65
C ARG A 413 -6.55 3.81 -3.89
N GLU A 414 -6.59 2.51 -4.23
CA GLU A 414 -5.40 1.68 -4.35
C GLU A 414 -5.47 0.74 -5.55
N PHE A 415 -4.29 0.42 -6.12
CA PHE A 415 -4.17 -0.69 -7.04
C PHE A 415 -4.31 -2.03 -6.31
N THR A 416 -5.00 -2.95 -6.96
CA THR A 416 -5.08 -4.35 -6.52
C THR A 416 -4.85 -5.27 -7.70
N ALA A 417 -4.36 -6.49 -7.44
CA ALA A 417 -4.05 -7.43 -8.50
C ALA A 417 -4.45 -8.86 -8.15
N CYS A 418 -4.97 -9.59 -9.14
CA CYS A 418 -5.16 -11.04 -9.04
C CYS A 418 -4.15 -11.75 -9.92
N THR A 419 -3.41 -12.71 -9.36
CA THR A 419 -2.35 -13.43 -10.08
C THR A 419 -2.61 -14.93 -10.04
N GLU A 420 -2.71 -15.54 -11.22
CA GLU A 420 -2.67 -16.99 -11.38
C GLU A 420 -1.31 -17.40 -11.96
N ALA A 421 -0.55 -18.17 -11.19
CA ALA A 421 0.78 -18.63 -11.60
C ALA A 421 0.96 -20.13 -11.36
N ARG A 422 1.77 -20.77 -12.21
CA ARG A 422 2.15 -22.18 -12.11
C ARG A 422 3.65 -22.34 -12.43
N PRO A 423 4.33 -23.37 -11.89
CA PRO A 423 5.66 -23.75 -12.36
C PRO A 423 5.64 -24.02 -13.87
N VAL A 424 6.66 -23.59 -14.60
CA VAL A 424 6.79 -23.79 -16.06
C VAL A 424 6.81 -25.28 -16.42
N LEU A 425 7.33 -26.12 -15.53
CA LEU A 425 7.35 -27.58 -15.70
C LEU A 425 5.95 -28.23 -15.63
N GLN A 426 4.97 -27.54 -15.04
CA GLN A 426 3.59 -28.03 -14.98
C GLN A 426 2.91 -27.84 -16.34
N ARG A 427 2.62 -28.97 -17.02
CA ARG A 427 1.92 -28.95 -18.31
C ARG A 427 0.48 -28.44 -18.18
N GLY A 428 -0.01 -27.76 -19.23
CA GLY A 428 -1.41 -27.37 -19.36
C GLY A 428 -1.76 -25.93 -18.95
N PHE A 429 -0.83 -25.16 -18.40
CA PHE A 429 -1.06 -23.74 -18.10
C PHE A 429 -0.39 -22.82 -19.13
N ASN A 430 -1.21 -22.18 -19.97
CA ASN A 430 -0.75 -21.14 -20.90
C ASN A 430 -1.32 -19.78 -20.44
N PRO A 431 -0.49 -18.82 -20.00
CA PRO A 431 -0.97 -17.54 -19.49
C PRO A 431 -1.63 -16.68 -20.57
N LEU A 432 -1.25 -16.83 -21.84
CA LEU A 432 -1.88 -16.09 -22.94
C LEU A 432 -3.31 -16.57 -23.20
N ALA A 433 -3.49 -17.89 -23.25
CA ALA A 433 -4.83 -18.50 -23.39
C ALA A 433 -5.69 -18.26 -22.14
N ARG A 434 -5.07 -18.22 -20.94
CA ARG A 434 -5.77 -18.00 -19.67
C ARG A 434 -6.57 -16.70 -19.65
N TYR A 435 -6.11 -15.65 -20.35
CA TYR A 435 -6.79 -14.35 -20.41
C TYR A 435 -8.21 -14.41 -21.00
N ARG A 436 -8.47 -15.38 -21.89
CA ARG A 436 -9.79 -15.59 -22.51
C ARG A 436 -10.55 -16.79 -21.94
N ALA A 437 -9.98 -17.51 -20.97
CA ALA A 437 -10.59 -18.67 -20.35
C ALA A 437 -11.45 -18.30 -19.11
N PRO A 438 -12.43 -19.13 -18.70
CA PRO A 438 -13.28 -18.90 -17.53
C PRO A 438 -12.57 -18.62 -16.20
N GLY A 439 -13.17 -17.80 -15.33
CA GLY A 439 -12.66 -17.44 -13.99
C GLY A 439 -11.80 -16.16 -13.98
N PRO A 440 -10.99 -15.91 -12.92
CA PRO A 440 -10.73 -16.78 -11.76
C PRO A 440 -11.88 -16.94 -10.77
N TRP A 441 -12.83 -16.01 -10.73
CA TRP A 441 -13.94 -16.04 -9.77
C TRP A 441 -15.21 -16.56 -10.41
N GLN A 442 -16.08 -17.15 -9.59
CA GLN A 442 -17.41 -17.56 -10.05
C GLN A 442 -18.21 -16.32 -10.49
N GLY A 443 -18.81 -16.38 -11.69
CA GLY A 443 -19.52 -15.25 -12.31
C GLY A 443 -18.66 -14.40 -13.25
N LEU A 444 -17.33 -14.57 -13.24
CA LEU A 444 -16.46 -13.94 -14.23
C LEU A 444 -16.21 -14.87 -15.42
N HIS A 445 -16.73 -14.50 -16.59
CA HIS A 445 -16.60 -15.29 -17.82
C HIS A 445 -15.17 -15.45 -18.33
N ALA A 446 -14.31 -14.44 -18.15
CA ALA A 446 -12.88 -14.49 -18.44
C ALA A 446 -12.18 -13.26 -17.86
N PRO A 447 -10.86 -13.30 -17.64
CA PRO A 447 -10.07 -12.11 -17.32
C PRO A 447 -10.25 -10.95 -18.30
N ALA A 448 -10.44 -11.26 -19.59
CA ALA A 448 -10.74 -10.27 -20.63
C ALA A 448 -12.05 -9.52 -20.37
N ALA A 449 -13.07 -10.18 -19.83
CA ALA A 449 -14.36 -9.55 -19.55
C ALA A 449 -14.29 -8.53 -18.40
N ALA A 450 -13.30 -8.64 -17.51
CA ALA A 450 -13.07 -7.66 -16.46
C ALA A 450 -12.41 -6.36 -16.96
N THR A 451 -11.70 -6.41 -18.10
CA THR A 451 -10.93 -5.27 -18.63
C THR A 451 -11.87 -4.16 -19.08
N GLY A 452 -11.66 -2.93 -18.59
CA GLY A 452 -12.51 -1.78 -18.92
C GLY A 452 -13.91 -1.82 -18.32
N ARG A 453 -14.15 -2.66 -17.31
CA ARG A 453 -15.45 -2.82 -16.65
C ARG A 453 -15.35 -2.58 -15.15
N LEU A 454 -16.50 -2.31 -14.54
CA LEU A 454 -16.66 -2.34 -13.09
C LEU A 454 -16.89 -3.79 -12.67
N VAL A 455 -15.97 -4.33 -11.87
CA VAL A 455 -16.04 -5.67 -11.31
C VAL A 455 -16.39 -5.55 -9.84
N ARG A 456 -17.58 -6.02 -9.47
CA ARG A 456 -18.01 -6.10 -8.07
C ARG A 456 -17.73 -7.50 -7.55
N LEU A 457 -16.87 -7.58 -6.54
CA LEU A 457 -16.54 -8.82 -5.84
C LEU A 457 -17.34 -8.93 -4.55
N VAL A 458 -17.94 -10.09 -4.32
CA VAL A 458 -18.57 -10.46 -3.05
C VAL A 458 -17.67 -11.45 -2.32
N ASN A 459 -17.43 -11.22 -1.03
CA ASN A 459 -16.47 -11.96 -0.22
C ASN A 459 -15.06 -12.02 -0.84
N PRO A 460 -14.48 -10.87 -1.26
CA PRO A 460 -13.13 -10.83 -1.78
C PRO A 460 -12.14 -11.29 -0.70
N GLN A 461 -11.06 -11.93 -1.13
CA GLN A 461 -9.94 -12.29 -0.28
C GLN A 461 -8.74 -11.45 -0.68
N LEU A 462 -8.33 -10.52 0.17
CA LEU A 462 -7.24 -9.59 -0.10
C LEU A 462 -6.17 -9.68 0.98
N ASN A 463 -4.90 -9.64 0.58
CA ASN A 463 -3.80 -9.49 1.53
C ASN A 463 -3.40 -8.01 1.71
N ASP A 464 -2.42 -7.78 2.57
CA ASP A 464 -1.90 -6.45 2.91
C ASP A 464 -1.10 -5.76 1.80
N THR A 465 -0.69 -6.50 0.77
CA THR A 465 0.04 -5.99 -0.41
C THR A 465 -0.88 -5.76 -1.61
N GLY A 466 -2.21 -5.72 -1.40
CA GLY A 466 -3.20 -5.47 -2.45
C GLY A 466 -3.41 -6.64 -3.42
N ARG A 467 -2.97 -7.85 -3.08
CA ARG A 467 -3.20 -9.05 -3.90
C ARG A 467 -4.54 -9.70 -3.55
N LEU A 468 -5.33 -9.96 -4.59
CA LEU A 468 -6.59 -10.70 -4.53
C LEU A 468 -6.35 -12.20 -4.76
N SER A 469 -6.94 -13.03 -3.91
CA SER A 469 -6.93 -14.48 -4.07
C SER A 469 -7.95 -14.93 -5.12
N PRO A 470 -7.61 -15.89 -6.00
CA PRO A 470 -8.54 -16.52 -6.94
C PRO A 470 -9.41 -17.58 -6.22
N ALA A 471 -9.94 -17.25 -5.04
CA ALA A 471 -10.63 -18.22 -4.20
C ALA A 471 -12.06 -18.51 -4.67
N GLU A 472 -12.50 -19.76 -4.53
CA GLU A 472 -13.84 -20.20 -4.94
C GLU A 472 -14.98 -19.50 -4.20
N ARG A 473 -14.73 -19.04 -2.96
CA ARG A 473 -15.74 -18.31 -2.17
C ARG A 473 -16.00 -16.87 -2.66
N THR A 474 -15.16 -16.35 -3.54
CA THR A 474 -15.31 -15.01 -4.10
C THR A 474 -16.12 -15.10 -5.39
N THR A 475 -17.23 -14.38 -5.45
CA THR A 475 -18.05 -14.25 -6.65
C THR A 475 -17.86 -12.86 -7.27
N ALA A 476 -18.00 -12.77 -8.59
CA ALA A 476 -17.80 -11.56 -9.35
C ALA A 476 -19.02 -11.27 -10.23
N SER A 477 -19.46 -10.02 -10.26
CA SER A 477 -20.35 -9.47 -11.29
C SER A 477 -19.64 -8.37 -12.07
N VAL A 478 -19.95 -8.24 -13.36
CA VAL A 478 -19.30 -7.31 -14.28
C VAL A 478 -20.34 -6.36 -14.86
N GLU A 479 -20.09 -5.06 -14.72
CA GLU A 479 -20.98 -3.98 -15.15
C GLU A 479 -20.21 -2.96 -16.01
N THR A 480 -20.92 -2.23 -16.87
CA THR A 480 -20.37 -1.03 -17.53
C THR A 480 -20.16 0.07 -16.50
N ALA A 481 -19.02 0.76 -16.56
CA ALA A 481 -18.76 1.94 -15.74
C ALA A 481 -18.92 3.20 -16.58
N ALA A 482 -19.93 4.02 -16.28
CA ALA A 482 -20.00 5.38 -16.83
C ALA A 482 -18.80 6.21 -16.33
N GLY A 483 -18.21 7.01 -17.20
CA GLY A 483 -17.08 7.87 -16.86
C GLY A 483 -15.84 7.11 -16.38
N PHE A 484 -15.55 5.93 -16.95
CA PHE A 484 -14.46 5.04 -16.50
C PHE A 484 -13.13 5.78 -16.30
N ALA A 485 -12.71 6.59 -17.28
CA ALA A 485 -11.45 7.33 -17.23
C ALA A 485 -11.41 8.39 -16.11
N ALA A 486 -12.54 9.07 -15.85
CA ALA A 486 -12.65 10.11 -14.84
C ALA A 486 -12.54 9.58 -13.39
N ARG A 487 -12.79 8.28 -13.18
CA ARG A 487 -12.72 7.61 -11.87
C ARG A 487 -11.29 7.18 -11.49
N LEU A 488 -10.34 7.27 -12.42
CA LEU A 488 -8.96 6.86 -12.23
C LEU A 488 -8.09 7.97 -11.62
N PRO A 489 -7.05 7.63 -10.84
CA PRO A 489 -6.14 8.60 -10.21
C PRO A 489 -5.08 9.09 -11.20
N ALA A 490 -5.52 9.77 -12.27
CA ALA A 490 -4.65 10.21 -13.35
C ALA A 490 -3.60 11.23 -12.88
N ARG A 491 -2.33 11.00 -13.26
CA ARG A 491 -1.19 11.87 -12.94
C ARG A 491 -0.74 12.64 -14.18
N ALA A 492 -0.83 13.96 -14.12
CA ALA A 492 -0.50 14.85 -15.24
C ALA A 492 0.92 15.44 -15.17
N ARG A 493 1.68 15.16 -14.10
CA ARG A 493 3.05 15.65 -13.89
C ARG A 493 3.94 14.50 -13.40
N TRP A 494 5.07 14.26 -14.08
CA TRP A 494 5.98 13.17 -13.69
C TRP A 494 6.76 13.47 -12.42
N ALA A 495 7.04 14.76 -12.17
CA ALA A 495 7.74 15.21 -10.96
C ALA A 495 7.00 14.84 -9.67
N ASP A 496 5.66 14.85 -9.67
CA ASP A 496 4.84 14.48 -8.51
C ASP A 496 4.99 12.98 -8.21
N ILE A 497 5.05 12.15 -9.25
CA ILE A 497 5.32 10.71 -9.11
C ILE A 497 6.71 10.50 -8.52
N ALA A 498 7.73 11.16 -9.05
CA ALA A 498 9.09 11.06 -8.55
C ALA A 498 9.19 11.53 -7.08
N ALA A 499 8.51 12.62 -6.71
CA ALA A 499 8.49 13.14 -5.35
C ALA A 499 7.79 12.19 -4.37
N GLU A 500 6.64 11.61 -4.76
CA GLU A 500 5.91 10.62 -3.95
C GLU A 500 6.77 9.36 -3.73
N ARG A 501 7.40 8.87 -4.80
CA ARG A 501 8.29 7.69 -4.76
C ARG A 501 9.55 7.94 -3.95
N ALA A 502 10.13 9.13 -4.02
CA ALA A 502 11.28 9.53 -3.20
C ALA A 502 10.97 9.55 -1.69
N GLN A 503 9.70 9.61 -1.31
CA GLN A 503 9.24 9.51 0.09
C GLN A 503 8.96 8.07 0.53
N TRP A 504 8.87 7.10 -0.39
CA TRP A 504 8.68 5.69 -0.02
C TRP A 504 9.92 5.17 0.69
N GLY A 505 9.70 4.30 1.69
CA GLY A 505 10.73 3.78 2.59
C GLY A 505 11.99 3.37 1.83
N ARG A 506 13.03 4.21 1.97
CA ARG A 506 14.29 4.13 1.22
C ARG A 506 15.17 2.94 1.59
N SER A 507 14.74 2.10 2.54
CA SER A 507 15.55 1.02 3.10
C SER A 507 15.52 -0.23 2.23
N LEU A 508 16.67 -0.88 2.04
CA LEU A 508 16.76 -2.24 1.47
C LEU A 508 15.96 -3.27 2.29
N LEU A 509 15.69 -2.97 3.56
CA LEU A 509 14.90 -3.81 4.46
C LEU A 509 13.41 -3.43 4.48
N ALA A 510 12.95 -2.48 3.67
CA ALA A 510 11.51 -2.27 3.49
C ALA A 510 10.87 -3.52 2.86
N GLU A 511 9.59 -3.78 3.15
CA GLU A 511 8.84 -4.79 2.41
C GLU A 511 8.55 -4.31 0.98
N PRO A 512 8.72 -5.14 -0.05
CA PRO A 512 8.30 -4.80 -1.40
C PRO A 512 6.77 -4.58 -1.44
N ASP A 513 6.33 -3.51 -2.08
CA ASP A 513 4.91 -3.25 -2.33
C ASP A 513 4.71 -3.04 -3.84
N PRO A 514 4.54 -4.13 -4.61
CA PRO A 514 4.45 -4.06 -6.06
C PRO A 514 3.24 -3.26 -6.57
N MET A 515 2.22 -3.02 -5.74
CA MET A 515 1.04 -2.26 -6.14
C MET A 515 1.32 -0.77 -6.26
N ARG A 516 2.34 -0.27 -5.55
CA ARG A 516 2.79 1.12 -5.66
C ARG A 516 3.49 1.42 -6.97
N ASP A 517 4.07 0.40 -7.60
CA ASP A 517 4.74 0.62 -8.87
C ASP A 517 3.77 0.99 -9.99
N TRP A 518 2.47 0.76 -9.83
CA TRP A 518 1.48 1.11 -10.85
C TRP A 518 1.07 2.58 -10.77
N CYS A 519 0.94 3.21 -11.94
CA CYS A 519 0.46 4.58 -12.08
C CYS A 519 -0.51 4.68 -13.27
N VAL A 520 -1.49 5.56 -13.14
CA VAL A 520 -2.29 6.04 -14.29
C VAL A 520 -1.71 7.39 -14.71
N LEU A 521 -1.11 7.43 -15.89
CA LEU A 521 -0.48 8.60 -16.47
C LEU A 521 -1.49 9.33 -17.36
N ALA A 522 -1.45 10.66 -17.37
CA ALA A 522 -2.20 11.50 -18.31
C ALA A 522 -1.23 12.25 -19.23
N PRO A 523 -0.67 11.59 -20.28
CA PRO A 523 0.22 12.25 -21.21
C PRO A 523 -0.47 13.39 -21.95
N ARG A 524 0.22 14.53 -22.08
CA ARG A 524 -0.23 15.64 -22.92
C ARG A 524 0.15 15.42 -24.38
N ARG A 525 1.30 14.78 -24.62
CA ARG A 525 1.84 14.51 -25.95
C ARG A 525 2.51 13.14 -25.98
N TRP A 526 2.42 12.50 -27.15
CA TRP A 526 2.94 11.16 -27.41
C TRP A 526 4.08 11.25 -28.41
N GLY A 527 5.23 10.68 -28.07
CA GLY A 527 6.36 10.52 -28.99
C GLY A 527 6.18 9.31 -29.91
N LEU A 528 7.04 9.20 -30.91
CA LEU A 528 7.08 8.05 -31.80
C LEU A 528 7.78 6.87 -31.09
N PRO A 529 7.20 5.66 -31.11
CA PRO A 529 7.86 4.47 -30.60
C PRO A 529 9.02 4.08 -31.54
N VAL A 530 10.15 3.70 -30.96
CA VAL A 530 11.37 3.29 -31.67
C VAL A 530 11.84 1.95 -31.14
N PHE A 531 11.99 0.96 -32.02
CA PHE A 531 12.52 -0.34 -31.63
C PHE A 531 14.06 -0.37 -31.67
N ASP A 532 14.69 -0.58 -30.52
CA ASP A 532 16.12 -0.79 -30.40
C ASP A 532 16.45 -2.25 -30.72
N ALA A 533 16.98 -2.49 -31.92
CA ALA A 533 17.33 -3.83 -32.39
C ALA A 533 18.49 -4.46 -31.60
N ALA A 534 19.38 -3.68 -31.00
CA ALA A 534 20.50 -4.20 -30.21
C ALA A 534 20.03 -4.65 -28.83
N ARG A 535 19.17 -3.84 -28.17
CA ARG A 535 18.60 -4.18 -26.86
C ARG A 535 17.39 -5.12 -26.96
N GLN A 536 16.83 -5.30 -28.15
CA GLN A 536 15.54 -5.99 -28.39
C GLN A 536 14.42 -5.38 -27.53
N THR A 537 14.33 -4.05 -27.53
CA THR A 537 13.41 -3.30 -26.65
C THR A 537 12.74 -2.18 -27.44
N LEU A 538 11.42 -2.08 -27.32
CA LEU A 538 10.67 -0.91 -27.77
C LEU A 538 10.87 0.23 -26.78
N CYS A 539 11.27 1.41 -27.26
CA CYS A 539 11.35 2.64 -26.49
C CYS A 539 10.27 3.60 -26.97
N TRP A 540 9.41 4.07 -26.07
CA TRP A 540 8.30 4.96 -26.39
C TRP A 540 8.23 6.12 -25.41
N THR A 541 8.46 7.35 -25.88
CA THR A 541 8.49 8.54 -25.01
C THR A 541 7.11 9.18 -24.92
N VAL A 542 6.67 9.50 -23.70
CA VAL A 542 5.45 10.28 -23.43
C VAL A 542 5.80 11.54 -22.65
N TYR A 543 4.99 12.59 -22.81
CA TYR A 543 5.27 13.90 -22.24
C TYR A 543 4.13 14.34 -21.31
N ASP A 544 4.48 14.91 -20.16
CA ASP A 544 3.51 15.42 -19.20
C ASP A 544 2.95 16.80 -19.57
N SER A 545 2.17 17.40 -18.66
CA SER A 545 1.60 18.74 -18.83
C SER A 545 2.63 19.88 -18.94
N LEU A 546 3.90 19.64 -18.57
CA LEU A 546 5.01 20.59 -18.66
C LEU A 546 6.02 20.18 -19.74
N ASP A 547 5.63 19.28 -20.66
CA ASP A 547 6.50 18.70 -21.70
C ASP A 547 7.73 17.95 -21.15
N ALA A 548 7.70 17.51 -19.87
CA ALA A 548 8.74 16.65 -19.33
C ALA A 548 8.64 15.24 -19.92
N PRO A 549 9.73 14.63 -20.42
CA PRO A 549 9.70 13.30 -21.02
C PRO A 549 9.71 12.19 -19.97
N LEU A 550 8.97 11.12 -20.24
CA LEU A 550 9.06 9.82 -19.58
C LEU A 550 9.25 8.76 -20.66
N VAL A 551 10.29 7.93 -20.52
CA VAL A 551 10.54 6.83 -21.44
C VAL A 551 9.82 5.58 -20.95
N LEU A 552 9.04 4.97 -21.83
CA LEU A 552 8.43 3.67 -21.64
C LEU A 552 9.25 2.63 -22.39
N GLU A 553 9.59 1.52 -21.73
CA GLU A 553 10.33 0.42 -22.32
C GLU A 553 9.52 -0.88 -22.28
N LEU A 554 9.61 -1.65 -23.38
CA LEU A 554 9.03 -2.99 -23.44
C LEU A 554 9.97 -3.94 -24.18
N ALA A 555 10.55 -4.89 -23.43
CA ALA A 555 11.46 -5.88 -24.00
C ALA A 555 10.69 -6.86 -24.89
N TYR A 556 11.26 -7.21 -26.05
CA TYR A 556 10.70 -8.19 -26.96
C TYR A 556 10.64 -9.57 -26.30
N SER A 557 9.45 -10.13 -26.26
CA SER A 557 9.22 -11.50 -25.80
C SER A 557 7.91 -12.02 -26.40
N PRO A 558 7.68 -13.35 -26.39
CA PRO A 558 6.39 -13.91 -26.81
C PRO A 558 5.18 -13.34 -26.04
N PHE A 559 5.38 -12.79 -24.84
CA PHE A 559 4.30 -12.17 -24.05
C PHE A 559 4.07 -10.70 -24.40
N ASN A 560 5.10 -10.00 -24.90
CA ASN A 560 5.06 -8.56 -25.16
C ASN A 560 4.88 -8.22 -26.65
N MET A 561 5.04 -9.19 -27.56
CA MET A 561 4.95 -8.98 -29.01
C MET A 561 3.67 -8.25 -29.42
N ALA A 562 2.51 -8.70 -28.93
CA ALA A 562 1.22 -8.05 -29.20
C ALA A 562 1.18 -6.60 -28.70
N ALA A 563 1.76 -6.31 -27.54
CA ALA A 563 1.81 -4.96 -27.01
C ALA A 563 2.70 -4.03 -27.86
N ILE A 564 3.85 -4.52 -28.34
CA ILE A 564 4.75 -3.75 -29.22
C ILE A 564 4.01 -3.37 -30.52
N GLU A 565 3.44 -4.36 -31.21
CA GLU A 565 2.70 -4.14 -32.47
C GLU A 565 1.54 -3.15 -32.29
N ARG A 566 0.84 -3.24 -31.16
CA ARG A 566 -0.28 -2.36 -30.86
C ARG A 566 0.15 -0.93 -30.53
N ILE A 567 1.26 -0.75 -29.83
CA ILE A 567 1.81 0.58 -29.56
C ILE A 567 2.20 1.26 -30.88
N GLU A 568 2.87 0.53 -31.78
CA GLU A 568 3.21 1.04 -33.11
C GLU A 568 1.97 1.40 -33.94
N LEU A 569 0.94 0.56 -33.89
CA LEU A 569 -0.33 0.82 -34.58
C LEU A 569 -1.03 2.08 -34.06
N HIS A 570 -1.11 2.26 -32.74
CA HIS A 570 -1.69 3.46 -32.14
C HIS A 570 -0.89 4.72 -32.46
N ALA A 571 0.44 4.63 -32.44
CA ALA A 571 1.29 5.74 -32.84
C ALA A 571 1.09 6.14 -34.31
N ALA A 572 0.92 5.16 -35.20
CA ALA A 572 0.68 5.39 -36.63
C ALA A 572 -0.71 6.00 -36.91
N ARG A 573 -1.74 5.59 -36.15
CA ARG A 573 -3.11 6.11 -36.30
C ARG A 573 -3.34 7.47 -35.61
N GLY A 574 -2.45 7.82 -34.69
CA GLY A 574 -2.64 8.95 -33.77
C GLY A 574 -3.47 8.53 -32.56
N ILE A 575 -3.03 8.96 -31.37
CA ILE A 575 -3.70 8.66 -30.11
C ILE A 575 -4.67 9.78 -29.78
N ALA A 576 -5.91 9.41 -29.44
CA ALA A 576 -6.96 10.37 -29.12
C ALA A 576 -6.55 11.28 -27.93
N PRO A 577 -6.82 12.60 -28.00
CA PRO A 577 -6.57 13.50 -26.89
C PRO A 577 -7.24 13.04 -25.59
N GLY A 578 -6.54 13.21 -24.47
CA GLY A 578 -7.04 12.81 -23.15
C GLY A 578 -6.93 11.31 -22.84
N THR A 579 -6.44 10.47 -23.76
CA THR A 579 -6.14 9.06 -23.48
C THR A 579 -5.20 8.94 -22.27
N LEU A 580 -5.56 8.10 -21.30
CA LEU A 580 -4.70 7.79 -20.15
C LEU A 580 -3.87 6.54 -20.45
N LEU A 581 -2.73 6.41 -19.77
CA LEU A 581 -1.84 5.26 -19.87
C LEU A 581 -1.67 4.61 -18.51
N VAL A 582 -1.99 3.33 -18.39
CA VAL A 582 -1.65 2.55 -17.20
C VAL A 582 -0.27 1.95 -17.42
N ALA A 583 0.67 2.28 -16.53
CA ALA A 583 2.05 1.81 -16.62
C ALA A 583 2.60 1.43 -15.26
N ARG A 584 3.52 0.46 -15.24
CA ARG A 584 4.36 0.17 -14.08
C ARG A 584 5.58 1.09 -14.16
N ILE A 585 5.78 1.91 -13.15
CA ILE A 585 6.88 2.85 -13.01
C ILE A 585 7.96 2.24 -12.13
N ALA A 586 9.18 2.25 -12.63
CA ALA A 586 10.38 1.91 -11.90
C ALA A 586 11.27 3.15 -11.78
N ASP A 587 11.92 3.27 -10.63
CA ASP A 587 12.96 4.26 -10.42
C ASP A 587 14.26 3.77 -11.06
N THR A 588 14.97 4.68 -11.71
CA THR A 588 16.25 4.39 -12.36
C THR A 588 17.20 5.53 -12.06
N ALA A 589 18.50 5.27 -12.15
CA ALA A 589 19.50 6.31 -11.99
C ALA A 589 19.28 7.52 -12.91
N GLY A 590 18.66 7.33 -14.08
CA GLY A 590 18.34 8.39 -15.05
C GLY A 590 16.97 9.05 -14.86
N GLY A 591 16.27 8.78 -13.77
CA GLY A 591 14.88 9.21 -13.53
C GLY A 591 13.89 8.05 -13.65
N LEU A 592 12.62 8.38 -13.89
CA LEU A 592 11.56 7.38 -13.99
C LEU A 592 11.62 6.63 -15.32
N LEU A 593 11.28 5.34 -15.28
CA LEU A 593 11.04 4.52 -16.47
C LEU A 593 9.69 3.81 -16.32
N GLY A 594 8.90 3.78 -17.38
CA GLY A 594 7.62 3.07 -17.40
C GLY A 594 7.64 1.78 -18.21
N GLU A 595 6.79 0.85 -17.84
CA GLU A 595 6.43 -0.32 -18.63
C GLU A 595 4.92 -0.28 -18.89
N PRO A 596 4.47 -0.16 -20.14
CA PRO A 596 3.06 0.07 -20.46
C PRO A 596 2.23 -1.21 -20.29
N LEU A 597 1.02 -1.07 -19.73
CA LEU A 597 0.05 -2.15 -19.59
C LEU A 597 -1.15 -1.96 -20.52
N SER A 598 -1.77 -0.78 -20.47
CA SER A 598 -3.01 -0.50 -21.20
C SER A 598 -3.20 0.99 -21.48
N LEU A 599 -3.99 1.29 -22.52
CA LEU A 599 -4.48 2.64 -22.80
C LEU A 599 -5.93 2.75 -22.36
N VAL A 600 -6.31 3.87 -21.75
CA VAL A 600 -7.69 4.17 -21.35
C VAL A 600 -8.21 5.30 -22.23
N LEU A 601 -9.13 4.96 -23.12
CA LEU A 601 -9.72 5.87 -24.09
C LEU A 601 -10.79 6.74 -23.43
N GLN A 602 -10.94 7.97 -23.93
CA GLN A 602 -12.01 8.89 -23.52
C GLN A 602 -13.26 8.57 -24.34
N GLY A 603 -14.34 8.16 -23.67
CA GLY A 603 -15.63 7.83 -24.28
C GLY A 603 -16.40 6.78 -23.47
N ASP A 604 -17.73 6.92 -23.42
CA ASP A 604 -18.63 5.97 -22.74
C ASP A 604 -19.08 4.81 -23.65
N ASP A 605 -18.82 4.90 -24.97
CA ASP A 605 -19.25 3.91 -25.95
C ASP A 605 -18.18 2.83 -26.17
N GLY A 606 -18.42 1.63 -25.64
CA GLY A 606 -17.65 0.41 -25.96
C GLY A 606 -16.78 -0.12 -24.81
N MET A 607 -15.53 -0.48 -25.12
CA MET A 607 -14.53 -0.96 -24.16
C MET A 607 -13.52 0.16 -23.91
N PRO A 608 -13.60 0.88 -22.77
CA PRO A 608 -12.79 2.08 -22.53
C PRO A 608 -11.32 1.76 -22.28
N VAL A 609 -10.97 0.49 -22.04
CA VAL A 609 -9.59 0.06 -21.78
C VAL A 609 -9.12 -0.83 -22.90
N ASP A 610 -8.02 -0.42 -23.52
CA ASP A 610 -7.27 -1.22 -24.46
C ASP A 610 -6.08 -1.91 -23.79
N CYS A 611 -6.21 -3.21 -23.52
CA CYS A 611 -5.15 -4.01 -22.91
C CYS A 611 -4.09 -4.38 -23.96
N LEU A 612 -2.93 -3.72 -23.92
CA LEU A 612 -1.89 -3.83 -24.96
C LEU A 612 -1.34 -5.25 -25.11
N HIS A 613 -1.22 -6.00 -24.03
CA HIS A 613 -0.60 -7.35 -24.03
C HIS A 613 -1.43 -8.43 -24.71
N PHE A 614 -2.66 -8.14 -25.12
CA PHE A 614 -3.58 -9.09 -25.72
C PHE A 614 -4.25 -8.50 -26.96
N PRO A 615 -4.67 -9.32 -27.94
CA PRO A 615 -5.46 -8.83 -29.06
C PRO A 615 -6.84 -8.38 -28.59
N GLN A 616 -7.36 -7.28 -29.17
CA GLN A 616 -8.73 -6.81 -28.89
C GLN A 616 -9.74 -7.93 -29.23
N PRO A 617 -10.81 -8.09 -28.43
CA PRO A 617 -11.95 -8.87 -28.88
C PRO A 617 -12.58 -8.14 -30.06
N GLU A 618 -12.63 -8.77 -31.24
CA GLU A 618 -13.37 -8.22 -32.37
C GLU A 618 -14.84 -8.06 -31.99
N ALA A 619 -15.40 -6.87 -32.22
CA ALA A 619 -16.82 -6.64 -32.04
C ALA A 619 -17.59 -7.44 -33.10
N GLY A 620 -18.06 -8.63 -32.73
CA GLY A 620 -18.99 -9.42 -33.53
C GLY A 620 -18.40 -10.63 -34.26
N ALA A 621 -17.78 -11.56 -33.54
CA ALA A 621 -17.58 -12.92 -34.05
C ALA A 621 -17.89 -13.96 -32.97
N VAL A 622 -19.16 -14.36 -32.89
CA VAL A 622 -19.54 -15.68 -32.39
C VAL A 622 -19.22 -16.68 -33.50
N ALA A 623 -18.41 -17.68 -33.18
CA ALA A 623 -18.10 -18.88 -33.96
C ALA A 623 -17.26 -18.71 -35.25
N ALA A 624 -15.97 -19.06 -35.16
CA ALA A 624 -15.39 -20.17 -35.92
C ALA A 624 -13.99 -20.48 -35.37
N ALA A 625 -13.84 -21.68 -34.83
CA ALA A 625 -12.53 -22.28 -34.60
C ALA A 625 -11.95 -22.77 -35.92
N GLU A 626 -10.62 -22.93 -35.90
CA GLU A 626 -9.78 -23.69 -36.83
C GLU A 626 -9.13 -22.93 -38.01
N GLY A 627 -7.79 -22.92 -37.96
CA GLY A 627 -6.95 -23.19 -39.12
C GLY A 627 -6.46 -22.00 -39.94
N ALA A 628 -5.45 -21.27 -39.46
CA ALA A 628 -4.46 -20.64 -40.34
C ALA A 628 -3.19 -20.24 -39.58
N LEU A 629 -2.16 -21.08 -39.66
CA LEU A 629 -0.76 -20.63 -39.54
C LEU A 629 -0.36 -20.01 -40.89
N PRO A 630 0.34 -18.87 -40.91
CA PRO A 630 1.36 -18.63 -41.92
C PRO A 630 2.74 -18.85 -41.32
N ALA A 631 3.50 -19.70 -42.03
CA ALA A 631 4.88 -20.02 -41.80
C ALA A 631 5.83 -18.90 -42.27
N GLY A 632 6.99 -18.79 -41.63
CA GLY A 632 8.15 -18.05 -42.10
C GLY A 632 9.21 -17.89 -41.01
N PRO A 633 10.34 -18.63 -41.05
CA PRO A 633 11.29 -18.70 -39.94
C PRO A 633 12.22 -17.49 -39.96
N ARG A 634 12.18 -16.66 -38.91
CA ARG A 634 13.31 -15.81 -38.55
C ARG A 634 14.10 -16.52 -37.45
N GLY A 635 15.39 -16.69 -37.72
CA GLY A 635 16.33 -17.60 -37.05
C GLY A 635 16.16 -17.74 -35.54
N SER A 636 16.13 -19.00 -35.13
CA SER A 636 16.38 -19.46 -33.77
C SER A 636 17.69 -18.88 -33.24
N ALA A 637 17.59 -17.92 -32.32
CA ALA A 637 18.64 -17.56 -31.38
C ALA A 637 18.02 -17.54 -29.99
N ALA A 638 18.68 -18.22 -29.05
CA ALA A 638 18.18 -18.55 -27.72
C ALA A 638 17.57 -17.33 -26.99
N ALA A 639 16.28 -17.42 -26.70
CA ALA A 639 15.52 -16.42 -25.95
C ALA A 639 15.95 -16.42 -24.47
N VAL A 640 16.81 -15.47 -24.10
CA VAL A 640 17.05 -15.09 -22.71
C VAL A 640 15.95 -14.13 -22.29
N ALA A 641 14.79 -14.68 -21.91
CA ALA A 641 13.71 -13.95 -21.28
C ALA A 641 14.05 -13.72 -19.79
N GLY A 642 14.74 -12.62 -19.51
CA GLY A 642 14.82 -12.04 -18.18
C GLY A 642 13.99 -10.78 -18.13
N SER A 643 13.15 -10.62 -17.11
CA SER A 643 12.92 -9.29 -16.53
C SER A 643 14.29 -8.77 -16.10
N ALA A 644 14.99 -8.16 -17.06
CA ALA A 644 16.31 -7.62 -16.86
C ALA A 644 16.14 -6.39 -15.97
N ARG A 645 16.77 -6.43 -14.80
CA ARG A 645 17.10 -5.19 -14.11
C ARG A 645 17.81 -4.30 -15.10
N LEU A 646 17.29 -3.10 -15.21
CA LEU A 646 17.72 -2.03 -16.08
C LEU A 646 19.24 -1.85 -15.97
N SER A 647 19.95 -2.34 -16.99
CA SER A 647 21.36 -2.02 -17.16
C SER A 647 21.44 -1.00 -18.29
N ARG A 648 21.55 0.28 -17.92
CA ARG A 648 22.00 1.36 -18.80
C ARG A 648 23.29 1.96 -18.25
N GLY A 649 24.09 2.50 -19.17
CA GLY A 649 25.52 2.82 -19.04
C GLY A 649 25.94 3.74 -17.88
N PRO A 650 27.26 3.88 -17.67
CA PRO A 650 27.84 4.49 -16.47
C PRO A 650 27.44 5.96 -16.33
N GLN A 651 26.87 6.31 -15.17
CA GLN A 651 26.75 7.69 -14.74
C GLN A 651 28.04 8.14 -14.05
N PRO A 652 28.56 9.34 -14.36
CA PRO A 652 29.83 9.81 -13.79
C PRO A 652 29.76 10.08 -12.28
N ALA A 653 28.61 10.50 -11.74
CA ALA A 653 28.47 10.86 -10.32
C ALA A 653 28.52 9.66 -9.35
N LEU A 654 28.13 8.46 -9.79
CA LEU A 654 28.19 7.22 -8.98
C LEU A 654 29.41 6.36 -9.30
N GLN A 655 30.26 6.81 -10.23
CA GLN A 655 31.42 6.05 -10.67
C GLN A 655 32.36 5.70 -9.50
N PRO A 656 32.67 6.61 -8.55
CA PRO A 656 33.53 6.26 -7.42
C PRO A 656 32.94 5.19 -6.49
N LEU A 657 31.63 5.26 -6.22
CA LEU A 657 30.92 4.23 -5.45
C LEU A 657 30.95 2.87 -6.16
N ARG A 658 30.75 2.85 -7.47
CA ARG A 658 30.82 1.63 -8.29
C ARG A 658 32.23 1.03 -8.30
N GLU A 659 33.26 1.86 -8.43
CA GLU A 659 34.65 1.44 -8.37
C GLU A 659 35.02 0.87 -6.99
N PHE A 660 34.58 1.53 -5.92
CA PHE A 660 34.75 1.04 -4.55
C PHE A 660 34.04 -0.30 -4.33
N ARG A 661 32.79 -0.41 -4.80
CA ARG A 661 32.01 -1.65 -4.72
C ARG A 661 32.65 -2.78 -5.52
N HIS A 662 33.14 -2.51 -6.73
CA HIS A 662 33.87 -3.49 -7.52
C HIS A 662 35.17 -3.93 -6.83
N TRP A 663 35.86 -3.01 -6.13
CA TRP A 663 36.99 -3.38 -5.29
C TRP A 663 36.58 -4.29 -4.13
N LEU A 664 35.48 -4.00 -3.42
CA LEU A 664 34.95 -4.87 -2.35
C LEU A 664 34.65 -6.28 -2.88
N ASN A 665 34.03 -6.40 -4.05
CA ASN A 665 33.75 -7.69 -4.70
C ASN A 665 35.02 -8.52 -4.88
N ARG A 666 36.10 -7.91 -5.41
CA ARG A 666 37.39 -8.60 -5.60
C ARG A 666 38.02 -9.05 -4.29
N GLN A 667 37.84 -8.31 -3.20
CA GLN A 667 38.30 -8.75 -1.88
C GLN A 667 37.48 -9.95 -1.38
N ALA A 668 36.17 -9.94 -1.61
CA ALA A 668 35.28 -11.05 -1.25
C ALA A 668 35.56 -12.33 -2.05
N GLU A 669 35.82 -12.23 -3.35
CA GLU A 669 36.21 -13.36 -4.20
C GLU A 669 37.49 -14.04 -3.69
N ARG A 670 38.52 -13.23 -3.40
CA ARG A 670 39.86 -13.71 -3.00
C ARG A 670 39.93 -14.17 -1.54
N GLY A 671 38.99 -13.79 -0.70
CA GLY A 671 38.98 -14.09 0.73
C GLY A 671 39.83 -13.16 1.61
N LEU A 672 39.39 -12.98 2.86
CA LEU A 672 39.97 -12.13 3.90
C LEU A 672 40.50 -12.96 5.08
N GLN A 673 41.43 -13.87 4.81
CA GLN A 673 42.13 -14.62 5.86
C GLN A 673 42.90 -13.67 6.80
N GLU A 674 43.19 -14.14 8.02
CA GLU A 674 43.77 -13.33 9.11
C GLU A 674 45.03 -12.53 8.69
N HIS A 675 45.94 -13.17 7.93
CA HIS A 675 47.16 -12.52 7.42
C HIS A 675 46.91 -11.37 6.43
N ARG A 676 45.73 -11.31 5.79
CA ARG A 676 45.35 -10.29 4.79
C ARG A 676 44.56 -9.13 5.39
N LEU A 677 43.97 -9.29 6.57
CA LEU A 677 43.17 -8.26 7.23
C LEU A 677 43.92 -6.93 7.43
N PRO A 678 45.21 -6.89 7.82
CA PRO A 678 45.93 -5.62 7.94
C PRO A 678 46.10 -4.89 6.60
N ALA A 679 46.33 -5.63 5.52
CA ALA A 679 46.46 -5.06 4.17
C ALA A 679 45.12 -4.52 3.66
N PHE A 680 44.04 -5.30 3.85
CA PHE A 680 42.67 -4.87 3.57
C PHE A 680 42.31 -3.60 4.34
N GLY A 681 42.59 -3.54 5.64
CA GLY A 681 42.30 -2.37 6.48
C GLY A 681 42.98 -1.09 6.01
N ARG A 682 44.26 -1.16 5.64
CA ARG A 682 44.99 0.00 5.08
C ARG A 682 44.39 0.46 3.76
N GLU A 683 44.09 -0.46 2.85
CA GLU A 683 43.52 -0.11 1.55
C GLU A 683 42.09 0.42 1.70
N TYR A 684 41.29 -0.16 2.60
CA TYR A 684 39.96 0.30 2.94
C TYR A 684 39.99 1.76 3.43
N ALA A 685 40.87 2.09 4.37
CA ALA A 685 40.98 3.43 4.93
C ALA A 685 41.35 4.49 3.87
N VAL A 686 42.24 4.15 2.93
CA VAL A 686 42.60 5.04 1.81
C VAL A 686 41.39 5.27 0.90
N ARG A 687 40.69 4.21 0.52
CA ARG A 687 39.55 4.29 -0.40
C ARG A 687 38.34 4.97 0.24
N SER A 688 38.06 4.71 1.52
CA SER A 688 36.98 5.39 2.23
C SER A 688 37.28 6.88 2.46
N ALA A 689 38.54 7.26 2.67
CA ALA A 689 38.94 8.66 2.70
C ALA A 689 38.77 9.35 1.34
N GLN A 690 39.09 8.67 0.23
CA GLN A 690 38.85 9.17 -1.12
C GLN A 690 37.36 9.37 -1.41
N LEU A 691 36.51 8.40 -1.02
CA LEU A 691 35.06 8.52 -1.13
C LEU A 691 34.52 9.68 -0.29
N ALA A 692 35.01 9.87 0.94
CA ALA A 692 34.61 10.97 1.79
C ALA A 692 34.99 12.34 1.19
N ALA A 693 36.16 12.46 0.57
CA ALA A 693 36.57 13.66 -0.15
C ALA A 693 35.65 13.98 -1.36
N GLN A 694 34.88 13.00 -1.82
CA GLN A 694 33.90 13.12 -2.90
C GLN A 694 32.45 13.21 -2.38
N GLY A 695 32.25 13.44 -1.08
CA GLY A 695 30.93 13.61 -0.48
C GLY A 695 30.25 12.34 0.01
N HIS A 696 30.97 11.22 0.13
CA HIS A 696 30.47 9.96 0.69
C HIS A 696 31.14 9.63 2.02
N SER A 697 30.79 10.38 3.07
CA SER A 697 31.44 10.29 4.38
C SER A 697 31.08 9.03 5.17
N LEU A 698 29.96 8.38 4.80
CA LEU A 698 29.39 7.22 5.49
C LEU A 698 30.31 6.00 5.60
N PHE A 699 31.38 5.90 4.80
CA PHE A 699 32.32 4.78 4.81
C PHE A 699 33.51 4.98 5.77
N GLN A 700 33.64 6.14 6.39
CA GLN A 700 34.68 6.40 7.40
C GLN A 700 34.28 5.78 8.74
N ARG A 701 34.52 4.47 8.89
CA ARG A 701 34.28 3.75 10.15
C ARG A 701 35.58 3.44 10.86
N GLY A 702 35.70 3.86 12.12
CA GLY A 702 36.78 3.41 13.00
C GLY A 702 36.57 1.98 13.49
N GLY A 703 37.64 1.19 13.60
CA GLY A 703 37.60 -0.19 14.10
C GLY A 703 38.58 -1.13 13.42
N PRO A 704 38.67 -2.39 13.86
CA PRO A 704 39.52 -3.40 13.24
C PRO A 704 39.00 -3.77 11.84
N ALA A 705 39.93 -4.11 10.95
CA ALA A 705 39.62 -4.63 9.64
C ALA A 705 39.08 -6.06 9.78
N THR A 706 37.81 -6.27 9.46
CA THR A 706 37.12 -7.56 9.57
C THR A 706 36.33 -7.88 8.30
N PRO A 707 35.96 -9.15 8.06
CA PRO A 707 35.02 -9.49 7.01
C PRO A 707 33.66 -8.80 7.18
N GLU A 708 33.24 -8.53 8.42
CA GLU A 708 32.03 -7.75 8.71
C GLU A 708 32.10 -6.33 8.12
N LEU A 709 33.27 -5.66 8.19
CA LEU A 709 33.44 -4.34 7.61
C LEU A 709 33.17 -4.34 6.09
N LEU A 710 33.58 -5.41 5.39
CA LEU A 710 33.30 -5.59 3.97
C LEU A 710 31.79 -5.74 3.71
N LEU A 711 31.10 -6.62 4.45
CA LEU A 711 29.64 -6.82 4.31
C LEU A 711 28.87 -5.53 4.59
N TRP A 712 29.26 -4.81 5.64
CA TRP A 712 28.67 -3.53 5.99
C TRP A 712 28.89 -2.49 4.89
N ALA A 713 30.10 -2.37 4.36
CA ALA A 713 30.41 -1.45 3.27
C ALA A 713 29.64 -1.83 1.99
N CYS A 714 29.54 -3.12 1.67
CA CYS A 714 28.76 -3.62 0.54
C CYS A 714 27.27 -3.28 0.71
N TYR A 715 26.69 -3.53 1.89
CA TYR A 715 25.31 -3.17 2.20
C TYR A 715 25.09 -1.66 2.03
N ARG A 716 26.02 -0.82 2.50
CA ARG A 716 25.94 0.64 2.35
C ARG A 716 26.04 1.07 0.89
N CYS A 717 26.90 0.46 0.09
CA CYS A 717 26.95 0.72 -1.36
C CYS A 717 25.60 0.37 -2.00
N MET A 718 25.04 -0.81 -1.72
CA MET A 718 23.72 -1.20 -2.23
C MET A 718 22.61 -0.23 -1.81
N GLN A 719 22.68 0.25 -0.55
CA GLN A 719 21.70 1.18 0.00
C GLN A 719 21.81 2.57 -0.64
N LEU A 720 23.04 3.05 -0.91
CA LEU A 720 23.28 4.30 -1.62
C LEU A 720 22.95 4.20 -3.10
N ASP A 721 23.22 3.06 -3.75
CA ASP A 721 22.79 2.79 -5.12
C ASP A 721 21.25 2.87 -5.20
N GLN A 722 20.54 2.22 -4.27
CA GLN A 722 19.08 2.32 -4.18
C GLN A 722 18.66 3.78 -3.93
N LEU A 723 19.31 4.52 -3.04
CA LEU A 723 18.96 5.93 -2.78
C LEU A 723 19.21 6.83 -4.00
N ALA A 724 20.31 6.60 -4.73
CA ALA A 724 20.70 7.40 -5.88
C ALA A 724 19.81 7.15 -7.11
N GLU A 725 19.29 5.93 -7.28
CA GLU A 725 18.25 5.63 -8.25
C GLU A 725 16.95 6.44 -8.02
N HIS A 726 16.75 7.00 -6.83
CA HIS A 726 15.51 7.66 -6.41
C HIS A 726 15.70 9.17 -6.15
N ARG A 727 16.75 9.77 -6.73
CA ARG A 727 17.16 11.14 -6.40
C ARG A 727 16.76 12.19 -7.46
N PRO A 728 16.12 13.32 -7.07
CA PRO A 728 15.98 14.46 -7.97
C PRO A 728 17.36 15.09 -8.25
N ALA A 729 17.58 15.54 -9.49
CA ALA A 729 18.83 16.19 -9.87
C ALA A 729 19.14 17.40 -8.96
N GLY A 730 20.26 17.37 -8.24
CA GLY A 730 20.78 18.52 -7.47
C GLY A 730 20.81 18.40 -5.93
N ALA A 731 20.38 17.29 -5.32
CA ALA A 731 20.51 17.10 -3.86
C ALA A 731 21.91 16.56 -3.44
N ASP A 732 22.30 16.72 -2.16
CA ASP A 732 23.64 16.44 -1.59
C ASP A 732 23.80 14.99 -1.03
N PRO A 733 24.67 14.11 -1.59
CA PRO A 733 24.70 12.62 -1.43
C PRO A 733 24.40 11.97 -0.08
N ASP A 734 24.62 12.67 1.04
CA ASP A 734 24.45 12.14 2.39
C ASP A 734 23.09 12.53 3.07
N SER A 735 22.22 13.30 2.40
CA SER A 735 20.83 13.62 2.84
C SER A 735 19.77 12.67 2.29
#